data_AF-T0MBR3-F1
#
_entry.id   AF-T0MBR3-F1
#
_cell.length_a   1.000
_cell.length_b   1.000
_cell.length_c   1.000
_cell.angle_alpha   90.00
_cell.angle_beta   90.00
_cell.angle_gamma   90.00
#
_symmetry.space_group_name_H-M   'P 1'
#
loop_
_entity.id
_entity.type
_entity.pdbx_description
1 polymer ?
#
loop_
_entity_poly.entity_id
_entity_poly.type
_entity_poly.pdbx_seq_one_letter_code
_entity_poly.pdbx_strand_id
1 'polypeptide(L)'
;MDINIDESITKWEKDVIDTSKNNRLLYFTPESFLKINTPSMLFLFDDLVNKDKKMGVRITSDEENRKKDEIIFSKRDGIEKSLGNILYQANSALKEHGSNVLFISFGLLKWNDDNGKTAETQLFFVPITLTRKMFNNYSIESIEGDIFFNPVLREKLEQFGIKFDFNFEDNYNLSEAMRNFRLTVKDTKWTVSKNSYLGIVSFTNNTIYNDIKKNHDTIKKNDLTRGLAGDFEVIKKINGKMPAYIDYSINTVMDADSSQIRAIYSARSGGSFILNGPPGTGKSQTIANIIADSMKNNKSVLFVSEKNAAIEVVRKRLDEAGLGDFILNFHGNTPKSEVIKSLYRSVENNGHVQRLLAPTDRYSGVLNTYVQAVHMKRGNIARSIYEACQGELENNGSPDIKIPHKLLDISRDELESLEFQISEFNDYLDIIENYGQIPENFRIDRYREDPERYYKGIELIQDSIGQIEDIAPSLRQSVGIDLQSTDDLDRLSRFLSLIKPEVHLEETYLDQAFIDEAYSLLDSREKAMQELDYMMGIFLKKRKSEFLAMDLKSMKRDLEENYTSRWNRHSAEYKKLLNEIMENTADQSRKHYEEIIEDIGYALKIQEKRNYLSKIEASISLKNIDPKDVSEKIRYAKQIISIYPENNMSDGMARLISGSESIEYLDKIKSVHESLMKGINYLSDIFPSFSELTGSTFTEIDKAVQTASLIDIDRYVKFRELYEGLKSSGVDITPLLNSQIHIDSVLHAFKKAFNHEFATYYIRNDDNLKNFRTSSHERIIGMFIGYDKKRIDISRANLVSELTERRREALAKYPGSSMIIKTENAKKRFQKPLKILFSELVEIMPALKPCIMMSPNNVSAYLDSKFSFDLLIFDEASQLTPPEAVGSLIRAKQVIVSGDTQQLPPTSFFENINVSKYEDDYVVLDNILDQYDAIGLSKISLKWHYRSVDDRLIAFSNRYFYDNSLETFPSSYKKSNDSGIQFIRTDGVYSRGKSKTNKAEANEVVRIIKEELLNTSSIGIVTLSEAQRSAVEETLNSYSRNDSVFAELLNSGEIFVKNLENVQGDEKDVIVLSTGYGRDENGRITMNFGPINTTGGENVLMWL
;
A
#
# COMPACT_ATOMS: atom_id res chain seq x y z
N MET A 1 9.34 -26.78 40.85
CA MET A 1 8.65 -28.08 41.03
C MET A 1 9.54 -29.11 40.37
N ASP A 2 10.04 -30.10 41.12
CA ASP A 2 10.75 -31.22 40.50
C ASP A 2 9.74 -32.01 39.69
N ILE A 3 9.93 -32.06 38.37
CA ILE A 3 9.02 -32.76 37.48
C ILE A 3 9.27 -34.26 37.59
N ASN A 4 8.21 -35.00 37.85
CA ASN A 4 8.26 -36.45 37.88
C ASN A 4 8.14 -37.02 36.46
N ILE A 5 9.27 -37.20 35.78
CA ILE A 5 9.33 -37.79 34.44
C ILE A 5 8.62 -39.15 34.35
N ASP A 6 8.57 -39.94 35.43
CA ASP A 6 7.87 -41.24 35.43
C ASP A 6 6.35 -41.05 35.27
N GLU A 7 5.78 -39.96 35.80
CA GLU A 7 4.37 -39.61 35.57
C GLU A 7 4.12 -39.22 34.11
N SER A 8 5.03 -38.46 33.50
CA SER A 8 4.95 -38.11 32.07
C SER A 8 5.04 -39.34 31.17
N ILE A 9 5.95 -40.28 31.46
CA ILE A 9 6.07 -41.54 30.72
C ILE A 9 4.78 -42.36 30.85
N THR A 10 4.25 -42.49 32.06
CA THR A 10 2.98 -43.21 32.30
C THR A 10 1.82 -42.55 31.56
N LYS A 11 1.80 -41.21 31.49
CA LYS A 11 0.81 -40.46 30.71
C LYS A 11 0.95 -40.77 29.22
N TRP A 12 2.16 -40.67 28.66
CA TRP A 12 2.41 -40.97 27.26
C TRP A 12 2.05 -42.41 26.88
N GLU A 13 2.29 -43.39 27.75
CA GLU A 13 1.87 -44.78 27.54
C GLU A 13 0.34 -44.93 27.46
N LYS A 14 -0.40 -44.22 28.33
CA LYS A 14 -1.88 -44.23 28.34
C LYS A 14 -2.48 -43.51 27.14
N ASP A 15 -1.89 -42.38 26.73
CA ASP A 15 -2.37 -41.59 25.61
C ASP A 15 -2.24 -42.35 24.28
N VAL A 16 -1.32 -43.32 24.22
CA VAL A 16 -1.12 -44.16 23.03
C VAL A 16 -2.09 -45.33 22.99
N ILE A 17 -2.23 -46.16 24.04
CA ILE A 17 -3.12 -47.35 23.98
C ILE A 17 -4.49 -47.06 24.59
N ASP A 18 -5.50 -46.90 23.74
CA ASP A 18 -6.91 -46.98 24.15
C ASP A 18 -7.33 -48.46 24.36
N THR A 19 -7.40 -48.92 25.60
CA THR A 19 -8.01 -50.24 25.93
C THR A 19 -9.48 -50.13 26.34
N SER A 20 -10.08 -48.95 26.19
CA SER A 20 -11.47 -48.69 26.56
C SER A 20 -12.46 -49.36 25.61
N LYS A 21 -13.75 -49.26 25.95
CA LYS A 21 -14.85 -49.77 25.12
C LYS A 21 -14.98 -49.08 23.76
N ASN A 22 -14.24 -47.99 23.53
CA ASN A 22 -14.25 -47.26 22.27
C ASN A 22 -13.28 -47.85 21.24
N ASN A 23 -12.31 -48.68 21.65
CA ASN A 23 -11.36 -49.27 20.72
C ASN A 23 -11.99 -50.39 19.89
N ARG A 24 -12.22 -50.11 18.60
CA ARG A 24 -12.82 -51.04 17.62
C ARG A 24 -11.98 -52.28 17.32
N LEU A 25 -10.68 -52.27 17.64
CA LEU A 25 -9.83 -53.47 17.56
C LEU A 25 -10.17 -54.49 18.65
N LEU A 26 -10.72 -54.08 19.79
CA LEU A 26 -11.19 -54.98 20.85
C LEU A 26 -12.71 -55.18 20.82
N TYR A 27 -13.46 -54.13 20.49
CA TYR A 27 -14.91 -54.10 20.45
C TYR A 27 -15.39 -53.83 19.01
N PHE A 28 -15.25 -54.84 18.16
CA PHE A 28 -15.59 -54.81 16.75
C PHE A 28 -17.06 -54.46 16.50
N THR A 29 -17.30 -53.47 15.66
CA THR A 29 -18.64 -53.05 15.21
C THR A 29 -18.83 -53.39 13.72
N PRO A 30 -19.64 -54.42 13.38
CA PRO A 30 -19.77 -54.91 12.01
C PRO A 30 -20.26 -53.87 10.99
N GLU A 31 -20.99 -52.83 11.43
CA GLU A 31 -21.58 -51.82 10.55
C GLU A 31 -20.54 -50.92 9.85
N SER A 32 -19.35 -50.78 10.44
CA SER A 32 -18.27 -49.94 9.91
C SER A 32 -17.36 -50.68 8.90
N PHE A 33 -17.59 -51.97 8.68
CA PHE A 33 -16.77 -52.83 7.83
C PHE A 33 -17.62 -53.52 6.76
N LEU A 34 -17.01 -53.83 5.62
CA LEU A 34 -17.67 -54.59 4.55
C LEU A 34 -17.35 -56.09 4.71
N LYS A 35 -18.34 -56.87 5.14
CA LYS A 35 -18.20 -58.33 5.23
C LYS A 35 -18.11 -58.94 3.83
N ILE A 36 -17.09 -59.76 3.61
CA ILE A 36 -16.88 -60.51 2.37
C ILE A 36 -17.69 -61.80 2.45
N ASN A 37 -18.59 -62.01 1.49
CA ASN A 37 -19.42 -63.21 1.41
C ASN A 37 -18.73 -64.31 0.59
N THR A 38 -18.20 -63.94 -0.58
CA THR A 38 -17.61 -64.87 -1.54
C THR A 38 -16.37 -64.21 -2.19
N PRO A 39 -15.21 -64.88 -2.31
CA PRO A 39 -14.92 -66.29 -1.97
C PRO A 39 -14.78 -66.54 -0.46
N SER A 40 -14.72 -67.81 -0.05
CA SER A 40 -14.54 -68.16 1.36
C SER A 40 -13.18 -67.68 1.88
N MET A 41 -13.09 -67.43 3.18
CA MET A 41 -11.89 -66.92 3.88
C MET A 41 -10.57 -67.54 3.42
N LEU A 42 -10.48 -68.87 3.37
CA LEU A 42 -9.23 -69.57 3.05
C LEU A 42 -8.85 -69.42 1.58
N PHE A 43 -9.84 -69.46 0.67
CA PHE A 43 -9.59 -69.21 -0.76
C PHE A 43 -9.21 -67.75 -1.01
N LEU A 44 -9.86 -66.81 -0.32
CA LEU A 44 -9.53 -65.39 -0.40
C LEU A 44 -8.08 -65.16 0.02
N PHE A 45 -7.67 -65.72 1.16
CA PHE A 45 -6.30 -65.59 1.66
C PHE A 45 -5.28 -66.21 0.69
N ASP A 46 -5.56 -67.42 0.18
CA ASP A 46 -4.62 -68.10 -0.72
C ASP A 46 -4.46 -67.37 -2.07
N ASP A 47 -5.57 -66.96 -2.70
CA ASP A 47 -5.50 -66.22 -3.97
C ASP A 47 -4.87 -64.82 -3.76
N LEU A 48 -5.26 -64.09 -2.72
CA LEU A 48 -4.79 -62.73 -2.49
C LEU A 48 -3.35 -62.67 -1.98
N VAL A 49 -2.98 -63.51 -0.99
CA VAL A 49 -1.69 -63.43 -0.28
C VAL A 49 -0.66 -64.39 -0.84
N ASN A 50 -0.99 -65.68 -0.99
CA ASN A 50 0.00 -66.69 -1.41
C ASN A 50 0.30 -66.63 -2.92
N LYS A 51 -0.72 -66.30 -3.73
CA LYS A 51 -0.60 -66.20 -5.19
C LYS A 51 -0.47 -64.77 -5.70
N ASP A 52 -0.59 -63.78 -4.82
CA ASP A 52 -0.53 -62.34 -5.13
C ASP A 52 -1.47 -61.94 -6.29
N LYS A 53 -2.68 -62.49 -6.28
CA LYS A 53 -3.65 -62.34 -7.37
C LYS A 53 -4.53 -61.11 -7.14
N LYS A 54 -4.65 -60.28 -8.18
CA LYS A 54 -5.63 -59.19 -8.24
C LYS A 54 -7.06 -59.73 -8.21
N MET A 55 -7.87 -59.22 -7.30
CA MET A 55 -9.28 -59.60 -7.13
C MET A 55 -10.18 -58.43 -7.56
N GLY A 56 -11.05 -58.62 -8.56
CA GLY A 56 -12.07 -57.64 -8.92
C GLY A 56 -13.19 -57.55 -7.87
N VAL A 57 -13.87 -56.43 -7.75
CA VAL A 57 -15.04 -56.26 -6.87
C VAL A 57 -16.30 -56.17 -7.71
N ARG A 58 -17.27 -57.03 -7.40
CA ARG A 58 -18.58 -57.02 -8.04
C ARG A 58 -19.57 -56.25 -7.18
N ILE A 59 -20.19 -55.22 -7.77
CA ILE A 59 -21.13 -54.31 -7.08
C ILE A 59 -22.53 -54.92 -6.97
N THR A 60 -22.87 -55.92 -7.80
CA THR A 60 -24.14 -56.63 -7.73
C THR A 60 -24.07 -57.79 -6.75
N SER A 61 -25.18 -58.07 -6.06
CA SER A 61 -25.30 -59.20 -5.11
C SER A 61 -25.55 -60.54 -5.79
N ASP A 62 -25.59 -60.58 -7.13
CA ASP A 62 -25.92 -61.76 -7.89
C ASP A 62 -24.67 -62.63 -8.14
N GLU A 63 -24.71 -63.87 -7.67
CA GLU A 63 -23.61 -64.82 -7.84
C GLU A 63 -23.61 -65.45 -9.24
N GLU A 64 -24.69 -65.31 -10.02
CA GLU A 64 -24.76 -65.84 -11.38
C GLU A 64 -23.68 -65.20 -12.27
N ASN A 65 -22.87 -66.04 -12.93
CA ASN A 65 -21.75 -65.66 -13.79
C ASN A 65 -20.63 -64.86 -13.08
N ARG A 66 -20.43 -65.06 -11.76
CA ARG A 66 -19.26 -64.53 -11.03
C ARG A 66 -17.97 -65.15 -11.57
N LYS A 67 -16.95 -64.32 -11.87
CA LYS A 67 -15.61 -64.84 -12.19
C LYS A 67 -14.88 -65.30 -10.92
N LYS A 68 -13.97 -66.28 -11.04
CA LYS A 68 -13.26 -66.84 -9.87
C LYS A 68 -12.46 -65.80 -9.07
N ASP A 69 -12.03 -64.75 -9.75
CA ASP A 69 -11.26 -63.61 -9.25
C ASP A 69 -12.13 -62.42 -8.80
N GLU A 70 -13.44 -62.57 -8.60
CA GLU A 70 -14.33 -61.50 -8.12
C GLU A 70 -14.69 -61.63 -6.63
N ILE A 71 -14.81 -60.52 -5.90
CA ILE A 71 -15.26 -60.45 -4.51
C ILE A 71 -16.70 -59.92 -4.48
N ILE A 72 -17.56 -60.57 -3.69
CA ILE A 72 -18.93 -60.13 -3.40
C ILE A 72 -19.05 -59.86 -1.89
N PHE A 73 -19.55 -58.68 -1.55
CA PHE A 73 -19.82 -58.28 -0.16
C PHE A 73 -21.27 -58.57 0.24
N SER A 74 -21.53 -58.70 1.53
CA SER A 74 -22.89 -58.98 2.04
C SER A 74 -23.85 -57.78 1.97
N LYS A 75 -23.33 -56.56 1.80
CA LYS A 75 -24.11 -55.32 1.75
C LYS A 75 -24.72 -55.13 0.36
N ARG A 76 -26.05 -54.97 0.29
CA ARG A 76 -26.81 -54.86 -0.98
C ARG A 76 -26.94 -53.41 -1.48
N ASP A 77 -27.33 -52.48 -0.61
CA ASP A 77 -27.57 -51.08 -0.99
C ASP A 77 -26.39 -50.16 -0.61
N GLY A 78 -26.06 -49.21 -1.49
CA GLY A 78 -25.06 -48.17 -1.22
C GLY A 78 -23.62 -48.69 -1.11
N ILE A 79 -23.33 -49.85 -1.68
CA ILE A 79 -21.97 -50.43 -1.66
C ILE A 79 -20.97 -49.57 -2.42
N GLU A 80 -21.38 -48.98 -3.55
CA GLU A 80 -20.56 -48.06 -4.34
C GLU A 80 -20.11 -46.86 -3.49
N LYS A 81 -21.06 -46.23 -2.78
CA LYS A 81 -20.76 -45.13 -1.85
C LYS A 81 -19.82 -45.58 -0.72
N SER A 82 -20.01 -46.80 -0.21
CA SER A 82 -19.17 -47.34 0.87
C SER A 82 -17.74 -47.62 0.40
N LEU A 83 -17.57 -48.20 -0.79
CA LEU A 83 -16.25 -48.45 -1.40
C LEU A 83 -15.56 -47.14 -1.80
N GLY A 84 -16.32 -46.16 -2.33
CA GLY A 84 -15.81 -44.82 -2.61
C GLY A 84 -15.28 -44.12 -1.36
N ASN A 85 -16.03 -44.18 -0.25
CA ASN A 85 -15.61 -43.63 1.04
C ASN A 85 -14.38 -44.37 1.61
N ILE A 86 -14.35 -45.71 1.55
CA ILE A 86 -13.18 -46.49 2.00
C ILE A 86 -11.96 -46.16 1.15
N LEU A 87 -12.11 -46.06 -0.18
CA LEU A 87 -11.03 -45.69 -1.09
C LEU A 87 -10.50 -44.29 -0.78
N TYR A 88 -11.39 -43.32 -0.55
CA TYR A 88 -11.02 -41.97 -0.15
C TYR A 88 -10.25 -42.00 1.17
N GLN A 89 -10.82 -42.61 2.22
CA GLN A 89 -10.18 -42.71 3.54
C GLN A 89 -8.82 -43.43 3.49
N ALA A 90 -8.70 -44.51 2.72
CA ALA A 90 -7.45 -45.23 2.54
C ALA A 90 -6.42 -44.36 1.82
N ASN A 91 -6.80 -43.67 0.75
CA ASN A 91 -5.90 -42.80 0.00
C ASN A 91 -5.51 -41.55 0.79
N SER A 92 -6.44 -40.95 1.53
CA SER A 92 -6.16 -39.82 2.43
C SER A 92 -5.20 -40.25 3.52
N ALA A 93 -5.46 -41.32 4.26
CA ALA A 93 -4.56 -41.78 5.30
C ALA A 93 -3.17 -42.19 4.79
N LEU A 94 -3.08 -42.75 3.58
CA LEU A 94 -1.81 -43.12 2.98
C LEU A 94 -1.02 -41.87 2.51
N LYS A 95 -1.71 -40.83 2.02
CA LYS A 95 -1.10 -39.53 1.68
C LYS A 95 -0.72 -38.72 2.92
N GLU A 96 -1.58 -38.73 3.94
CA GLU A 96 -1.48 -37.89 5.15
C GLU A 96 -0.58 -38.49 6.21
N HIS A 97 -0.64 -39.80 6.46
CA HIS A 97 0.13 -40.44 7.55
C HIS A 97 1.19 -41.42 7.04
N GLY A 98 1.27 -41.63 5.73
CA GLY A 98 2.16 -42.63 5.14
C GLY A 98 1.88 -44.06 5.63
N SER A 99 0.72 -44.33 6.24
CA SER A 99 0.40 -45.63 6.81
C SER A 99 -0.70 -46.29 5.96
N ASN A 100 -0.50 -47.57 5.64
CA ASN A 100 -1.58 -48.33 5.05
C ASN A 100 -2.58 -48.68 6.15
N VAL A 101 -3.74 -48.02 6.13
CA VAL A 101 -4.85 -48.27 7.05
C VAL A 101 -5.88 -49.25 6.50
N LEU A 102 -5.73 -49.69 5.23
CA LEU A 102 -6.70 -50.57 4.61
C LEU A 102 -6.29 -52.03 4.76
N PHE A 103 -7.17 -52.80 5.41
CA PHE A 103 -6.91 -54.20 5.69
C PHE A 103 -8.09 -55.09 5.33
N ILE A 104 -7.77 -56.35 4.99
CA ILE A 104 -8.71 -57.44 5.12
C ILE A 104 -8.39 -58.18 6.41
N SER A 105 -9.38 -58.25 7.31
CA SER A 105 -9.30 -59.08 8.49
C SER A 105 -9.75 -60.51 8.19
N PHE A 106 -9.03 -61.49 8.72
CA PHE A 106 -9.35 -62.90 8.65
C PHE A 106 -9.54 -63.45 10.07
N GLY A 107 -10.73 -63.98 10.35
CA GLY A 107 -11.07 -64.58 11.63
C GLY A 107 -11.69 -63.58 12.58
N LEU A 108 -12.70 -64.04 13.32
CA LEU A 108 -13.40 -63.24 14.31
C LEU A 108 -13.53 -64.05 15.61
N LEU A 109 -13.08 -63.47 16.71
CA LEU A 109 -13.20 -64.00 18.06
C LEU A 109 -14.37 -63.32 18.77
N LYS A 110 -15.27 -64.13 19.30
CA LYS A 110 -16.29 -63.70 20.24
C LYS A 110 -15.83 -64.04 21.64
N TRP A 111 -15.54 -63.01 22.43
CA TRP A 111 -14.92 -63.10 23.75
C TRP A 111 -15.76 -62.38 24.81
N ASN A 112 -15.43 -62.57 26.09
CA ASN A 112 -16.09 -61.89 27.20
C ASN A 112 -15.07 -60.99 27.90
N ASP A 113 -15.44 -59.74 28.16
CA ASP A 113 -14.61 -58.77 28.90
C ASP A 113 -14.52 -59.12 30.40
N ASP A 114 -13.71 -58.34 31.13
CA ASP A 114 -13.49 -58.50 32.58
C ASP A 114 -14.81 -58.40 33.40
N ASN A 115 -15.86 -57.80 32.81
CA ASN A 115 -17.18 -57.65 33.41
C ASN A 115 -18.19 -58.73 32.94
N GLY A 116 -17.74 -59.72 32.16
CA GLY A 116 -18.60 -60.76 31.61
C GLY A 116 -19.47 -60.34 30.43
N LYS A 117 -19.27 -59.14 29.86
CA LYS A 117 -19.98 -58.67 28.67
C LYS A 117 -19.36 -59.27 27.41
N THR A 118 -20.19 -59.84 26.56
CA THR A 118 -19.75 -60.41 25.28
C THR A 118 -19.36 -59.31 24.29
N ALA A 119 -18.19 -59.46 23.68
CA ALA A 119 -17.65 -58.60 22.64
C ALA A 119 -17.10 -59.44 21.46
N GLU A 120 -16.89 -58.80 20.32
CA GLU A 120 -16.28 -59.43 19.14
C GLU A 120 -15.01 -58.68 18.75
N THR A 121 -14.02 -59.38 18.22
CA THR A 121 -12.74 -58.80 17.76
C THR A 121 -12.18 -59.57 16.56
N GLN A 122 -11.54 -58.86 15.65
CA GLN A 122 -10.87 -59.43 14.48
C GLN A 122 -9.50 -60.00 14.85
N LEU A 123 -9.05 -61.05 14.15
CA LEU A 123 -7.84 -61.79 14.50
C LEU A 123 -6.61 -61.43 13.67
N PHE A 124 -6.62 -61.73 12.38
CA PHE A 124 -5.45 -61.55 11.51
C PHE A 124 -5.73 -60.46 10.49
N PHE A 125 -4.79 -59.56 10.26
CA PHE A 125 -4.95 -58.42 9.34
C PHE A 125 -3.92 -58.49 8.23
N VAL A 126 -4.41 -58.47 7.00
CA VAL A 126 -3.59 -58.44 5.78
C VAL A 126 -3.71 -57.05 5.15
N PRO A 127 -2.59 -56.35 4.93
CA PRO A 127 -2.60 -55.06 4.24
C PRO A 127 -2.96 -55.24 2.76
N ILE A 128 -3.84 -54.39 2.26
CA ILE A 128 -4.32 -54.45 0.87
C ILE A 128 -4.41 -53.04 0.25
N THR A 129 -4.40 -52.95 -1.07
CA THR A 129 -4.80 -51.74 -1.81
C THR A 129 -6.19 -51.92 -2.42
N LEU A 130 -6.92 -50.81 -2.53
CA LEU A 130 -8.15 -50.72 -3.31
C LEU A 130 -7.89 -49.74 -4.47
N THR A 131 -8.18 -50.16 -5.70
CA THR A 131 -7.98 -49.34 -6.90
C THR A 131 -9.28 -49.22 -7.69
N ARG A 132 -9.50 -48.08 -8.35
CA ARG A 132 -10.67 -47.82 -9.21
C ARG A 132 -10.18 -47.44 -10.61
N LYS A 133 -10.47 -48.26 -11.63
CA LYS A 133 -10.07 -47.99 -13.03
C LYS A 133 -11.07 -47.11 -13.78
N MET A 134 -12.37 -47.31 -13.51
CA MET A 134 -13.49 -46.59 -14.12
C MET A 134 -14.61 -46.45 -13.09
N PHE A 135 -15.63 -45.64 -13.39
CA PHE A 135 -16.85 -45.58 -12.58
C PHE A 135 -17.40 -47.01 -12.37
N ASN A 136 -17.56 -47.46 -11.12
CA ASN A 136 -18.02 -48.80 -10.76
C ASN A 136 -17.11 -50.00 -11.03
N ASN A 137 -15.81 -49.79 -11.27
CA ASN A 137 -14.85 -50.88 -11.41
C ASN A 137 -13.74 -50.80 -10.36
N TYR A 138 -13.93 -51.54 -9.26
CA TYR A 138 -12.98 -51.62 -8.14
C TYR A 138 -12.21 -52.94 -8.17
N SER A 139 -10.96 -52.91 -7.71
CA SER A 139 -10.14 -54.11 -7.52
C SER A 139 -9.26 -54.02 -6.28
N ILE A 140 -9.02 -55.18 -5.66
CA ILE A 140 -8.25 -55.36 -4.44
C ILE A 140 -7.01 -56.20 -4.75
N GLU A 141 -5.86 -55.75 -4.24
CA GLU A 141 -4.57 -56.45 -4.32
C GLU A 141 -3.91 -56.50 -2.94
N SER A 142 -3.15 -57.55 -2.66
CA SER A 142 -2.29 -57.59 -1.48
C SER A 142 -1.13 -56.62 -1.64
N ILE A 143 -0.55 -56.16 -0.53
CA ILE A 143 0.69 -55.38 -0.56
C ILE A 143 1.81 -56.21 0.07
N GLU A 144 3.03 -56.05 -0.44
CA GLU A 144 4.23 -56.55 0.25
C GLU A 144 4.30 -55.93 1.66
N GLY A 145 3.98 -56.74 2.67
CA GLY A 145 3.95 -56.32 4.07
C GLY A 145 3.81 -57.50 5.02
N ASP A 146 4.08 -57.25 6.30
CA ASP A 146 3.89 -58.26 7.35
C ASP A 146 2.39 -58.43 7.62
N ILE A 147 1.96 -59.67 7.84
CA ILE A 147 0.60 -59.96 8.29
C ILE A 147 0.59 -59.86 9.81
N PHE A 148 -0.38 -59.15 10.38
CA PHE A 148 -0.41 -58.91 11.82
C PHE A 148 -1.50 -59.72 12.49
N PHE A 149 -1.18 -60.34 13.64
CA PHE A 149 -2.19 -60.70 14.62
C PHE A 149 -2.61 -59.44 15.38
N ASN A 150 -3.90 -59.32 15.70
CA ASN A 150 -4.46 -58.15 16.37
C ASN A 150 -3.62 -57.76 17.61
N PRO A 151 -2.90 -56.62 17.53
CA PRO A 151 -1.93 -56.25 18.57
C PRO A 151 -2.61 -55.92 19.90
N VAL A 152 -3.76 -55.24 19.86
CA VAL A 152 -4.49 -54.85 21.08
C VAL A 152 -5.09 -56.09 21.74
N LEU A 153 -5.54 -57.06 20.94
CA LEU A 153 -5.95 -58.36 21.46
C LEU A 153 -4.78 -59.09 22.11
N ARG A 154 -3.56 -59.04 21.54
CA ARG A 154 -2.37 -59.67 22.16
C ARG A 154 -2.12 -59.14 23.58
N GLU A 155 -2.09 -57.83 23.75
CA GLU A 155 -1.95 -57.21 25.08
C GLU A 155 -3.09 -57.63 26.02
N LYS A 156 -4.34 -57.67 25.52
CA LYS A 156 -5.48 -58.11 26.32
C LYS A 156 -5.36 -59.60 26.71
N LEU A 157 -4.89 -60.46 25.82
CA LEU A 157 -4.63 -61.88 26.12
C LEU A 157 -3.58 -62.03 27.23
N GLU A 158 -2.51 -61.22 27.21
CA GLU A 158 -1.50 -61.23 28.26
C GLU A 158 -2.07 -60.82 29.63
N GLN A 159 -3.00 -59.86 29.67
CA GLN A 159 -3.73 -59.51 30.91
C GLN A 159 -4.56 -60.69 31.45
N PHE A 160 -5.09 -61.54 30.57
CA PHE A 160 -5.76 -62.80 30.94
C PHE A 160 -4.79 -63.96 31.21
N GLY A 161 -3.47 -63.74 31.15
CA GLY A 161 -2.45 -64.77 31.31
C GLY A 161 -2.34 -65.73 30.11
N ILE A 162 -2.96 -65.40 28.97
CA ILE A 162 -2.93 -66.20 27.75
C ILE A 162 -1.80 -65.69 26.86
N LYS A 163 -0.78 -66.51 26.62
CA LYS A 163 0.28 -66.19 25.65
C LYS A 163 -0.02 -66.79 24.30
N PHE A 164 0.06 -65.96 23.26
CA PHE A 164 -0.07 -66.40 21.87
C PHE A 164 1.11 -65.87 21.05
N ASP A 165 2.07 -66.77 20.79
CA ASP A 165 3.17 -66.48 19.90
C ASP A 165 2.71 -66.66 18.45
N PHE A 166 2.66 -65.54 17.74
CA PHE A 166 2.29 -65.49 16.34
C PHE A 166 3.54 -65.18 15.52
N ASN A 167 3.96 -66.15 14.72
CA ASN A 167 4.97 -65.95 13.70
C ASN A 167 4.58 -66.77 12.47
N PHE A 168 4.55 -66.16 11.30
CA PHE A 168 4.38 -66.91 10.07
C PHE A 168 5.72 -67.53 9.69
N GLU A 169 5.80 -68.85 9.68
CA GLU A 169 6.92 -69.59 9.07
C GLU A 169 6.85 -69.52 7.54
N ASP A 170 7.87 -70.03 6.85
CA ASP A 170 7.96 -70.03 5.39
C ASP A 170 6.70 -70.63 4.74
N ASN A 171 5.94 -69.78 4.02
CA ASN A 171 4.57 -69.92 3.51
C ASN A 171 3.47 -69.56 4.53
N TYR A 172 2.79 -68.44 4.29
CA TYR A 172 1.68 -67.95 5.11
C TYR A 172 0.53 -68.97 5.17
N ASN A 173 0.46 -69.75 6.25
CA ASN A 173 -0.59 -70.76 6.45
C ASN A 173 -1.66 -70.26 7.43
N LEU A 174 -2.65 -69.51 6.91
CA LEU A 174 -3.77 -69.00 7.72
C LEU A 174 -4.56 -70.12 8.40
N SER A 175 -4.70 -71.29 7.76
CA SER A 175 -5.45 -72.43 8.32
C SER A 175 -4.81 -72.94 9.61
N GLU A 176 -3.47 -73.05 9.60
CA GLU A 176 -2.69 -73.45 10.77
C GLU A 176 -2.69 -72.37 11.85
N ALA A 177 -2.50 -71.10 11.49
CA ALA A 177 -2.57 -69.98 12.44
C ALA A 177 -3.93 -69.93 13.17
N MET A 178 -5.03 -70.08 12.42
CA MET A 178 -6.39 -70.15 12.97
C MET A 178 -6.59 -71.35 13.90
N ARG A 179 -6.02 -72.52 13.56
CA ARG A 179 -6.07 -73.73 14.39
C ARG A 179 -5.30 -73.53 15.69
N ASN A 180 -4.08 -73.00 15.61
CA ASN A 180 -3.22 -72.76 16.77
C ASN A 180 -3.85 -71.74 17.73
N PHE A 181 -4.43 -70.66 17.19
CA PHE A 181 -5.16 -69.69 18.01
C PHE A 181 -6.38 -70.33 18.70
N ARG A 182 -7.18 -71.12 17.97
CA ARG A 182 -8.33 -71.82 18.55
C ARG A 182 -7.94 -72.80 19.67
N LEU A 183 -6.77 -73.46 19.54
CA LEU A 183 -6.21 -74.31 20.60
C LEU A 183 -5.75 -73.50 21.82
N THR A 184 -5.20 -72.30 21.59
CA THR A 184 -4.72 -71.40 22.64
C THR A 184 -5.87 -70.91 23.53
N VAL A 185 -7.04 -70.63 22.94
CA VAL A 185 -8.22 -70.16 23.68
C VAL A 185 -9.21 -71.29 24.02
N LYS A 186 -8.85 -72.57 23.84
CA LYS A 186 -9.77 -73.71 23.97
C LYS A 186 -10.39 -73.85 25.36
N ASP A 187 -9.64 -73.48 26.40
CA ASP A 187 -10.03 -73.61 27.81
C ASP A 187 -10.86 -72.39 28.28
N THR A 188 -11.16 -71.46 27.35
CA THR A 188 -12.02 -70.29 27.59
C THR A 188 -13.44 -70.55 27.06
N LYS A 189 -14.40 -69.69 27.43
CA LYS A 189 -15.75 -69.69 26.83
C LYS A 189 -15.81 -68.98 25.47
N TRP A 190 -14.68 -68.60 24.89
CA TRP A 190 -14.62 -67.78 23.69
C TRP A 190 -14.76 -68.63 22.43
N THR A 191 -15.39 -68.08 21.39
CA THR A 191 -15.64 -68.79 20.14
C THR A 191 -14.98 -68.09 18.96
N VAL A 192 -14.41 -68.88 18.05
CA VAL A 192 -13.68 -68.39 16.88
C VAL A 192 -14.44 -68.76 15.62
N SER A 193 -14.71 -67.78 14.76
CA SER A 193 -15.48 -67.92 13.53
C SER A 193 -14.67 -67.53 12.28
N LYS A 194 -15.05 -68.10 11.13
CA LYS A 194 -14.35 -67.93 9.85
C LYS A 194 -14.97 -66.81 9.00
N ASN A 195 -15.03 -65.58 9.52
CA ASN A 195 -15.49 -64.40 8.77
C ASN A 195 -14.33 -63.54 8.25
N SER A 196 -14.52 -62.94 7.07
CA SER A 196 -13.59 -61.97 6.49
C SER A 196 -14.27 -60.62 6.29
N TYR A 197 -13.55 -59.54 6.60
CA TYR A 197 -14.06 -58.17 6.50
C TYR A 197 -13.00 -57.27 5.86
N LEU A 198 -13.47 -56.33 5.04
CA LEU A 198 -12.69 -55.22 4.50
C LEU A 198 -13.00 -53.96 5.31
N GLY A 199 -11.98 -53.21 5.71
CA GLY A 199 -12.20 -51.87 6.25
C GLY A 199 -10.92 -51.17 6.67
N ILE A 200 -11.12 -49.95 7.19
CA ILE A 200 -10.08 -49.08 7.68
C ILE A 200 -9.76 -49.45 9.13
N VAL A 201 -8.47 -49.68 9.42
CA VAL A 201 -7.96 -50.09 10.72
C VAL A 201 -6.65 -49.35 10.99
N SER A 202 -6.53 -48.73 12.17
CA SER A 202 -5.32 -48.03 12.61
C SER A 202 -4.59 -48.86 13.68
N PHE A 203 -3.34 -49.25 13.41
CA PHE A 203 -2.47 -49.99 14.34
C PHE A 203 -1.35 -49.14 14.93
N THR A 204 -1.29 -47.87 14.52
CA THR A 204 -0.24 -46.88 14.73
C THR A 204 0.23 -46.82 16.19
N ASN A 205 -0.71 -46.94 17.12
CA ASN A 205 -0.43 -46.76 18.53
C ASN A 205 0.41 -47.91 19.15
N ASN A 206 0.31 -49.14 18.66
CA ASN A 206 0.95 -50.25 19.38
C ASN A 206 2.49 -50.31 19.21
N THR A 207 3.03 -49.86 18.09
CA THR A 207 4.48 -49.82 17.86
C THR A 207 5.16 -48.77 18.73
N ILE A 208 4.55 -47.58 18.82
CA ILE A 208 5.02 -46.49 19.68
C ILE A 208 4.98 -46.91 21.15
N TYR A 209 3.85 -47.47 21.61
CA TYR A 209 3.73 -47.93 23.00
C TYR A 209 4.83 -48.92 23.38
N ASN A 210 5.08 -49.92 22.53
CA ASN A 210 6.12 -50.91 22.78
C ASN A 210 7.53 -50.29 22.80
N ASP A 211 7.79 -49.27 21.99
CA ASP A 211 9.08 -48.56 21.99
C ASP A 211 9.26 -47.70 23.25
N ILE A 212 8.20 -47.03 23.73
CA ILE A 212 8.20 -46.29 25.01
C ILE A 212 8.49 -47.24 26.17
N LYS A 213 7.69 -48.31 26.29
CA LYS A 213 7.81 -49.31 27.37
C LYS A 213 9.19 -49.97 27.39
N LYS A 214 9.74 -50.31 26.22
CA LYS A 214 11.07 -50.94 26.11
C LYS A 214 12.20 -50.00 26.50
N ASN A 215 12.06 -48.69 26.26
CA ASN A 215 13.11 -47.71 26.44
C ASN A 215 12.90 -46.78 27.65
N HIS A 216 12.06 -47.17 28.61
CA HIS A 216 11.71 -46.41 29.80
C HIS A 216 12.93 -45.73 30.48
N ASP A 217 13.99 -46.49 30.77
CA ASP A 217 15.20 -45.96 31.42
C ASP A 217 15.98 -44.95 30.56
N THR A 218 15.96 -45.11 29.25
CA THR A 218 16.62 -44.21 28.30
C THR A 218 15.84 -42.90 28.20
N ILE A 219 14.51 -42.97 28.16
CA ILE A 219 13.61 -41.81 28.17
C ILE A 219 13.85 -40.95 29.42
N LYS A 220 14.03 -41.60 30.58
CA LYS A 220 14.28 -40.91 31.84
C LYS A 220 15.61 -40.13 31.88
N LYS A 221 16.63 -40.60 31.16
CA LYS A 221 17.98 -40.01 31.17
C LYS A 221 18.24 -39.00 30.06
N ASN A 222 17.42 -38.99 29.01
CA ASN A 222 17.64 -38.14 27.84
C ASN A 222 17.20 -36.68 28.12
N ASP A 223 18.06 -35.72 27.80
CA ASP A 223 17.81 -34.29 28.06
C ASP A 223 16.62 -33.77 27.23
N LEU A 224 16.42 -34.26 26.01
CA LEU A 224 15.34 -33.79 25.13
C LEU A 224 13.97 -34.26 25.62
N THR A 225 13.83 -35.52 26.04
CA THR A 225 12.57 -36.04 26.61
C THR A 225 12.25 -35.42 27.97
N ARG A 226 13.26 -35.15 28.80
CA ARG A 226 13.09 -34.36 30.04
C ARG A 226 12.63 -32.93 29.74
N GLY A 227 13.23 -32.31 28.72
CA GLY A 227 12.80 -31.00 28.23
C GLY A 227 11.33 -31.02 27.80
N LEU A 228 10.92 -32.02 27.01
CA LEU A 228 9.52 -32.19 26.60
C LEU A 228 8.58 -32.38 27.80
N ALA A 229 9.01 -33.13 28.83
CA ALA A 229 8.22 -33.33 30.05
C ALA A 229 8.11 -32.08 30.94
N GLY A 230 8.81 -30.98 30.62
CA GLY A 230 8.75 -29.70 31.34
C GLY A 230 9.99 -29.32 32.13
N ASP A 231 11.09 -30.07 32.07
CA ASP A 231 12.30 -29.81 32.88
C ASP A 231 13.02 -28.51 32.45
N PHE A 232 12.70 -27.40 33.13
CA PHE A 232 13.19 -26.06 32.83
C PHE A 232 14.71 -25.92 32.92
N GLU A 233 15.38 -26.60 33.85
CA GLU A 233 16.84 -26.52 33.98
C GLU A 233 17.53 -27.20 32.80
N VAL A 234 16.96 -28.30 32.31
CA VAL A 234 17.45 -28.94 31.09
C VAL A 234 17.22 -28.06 29.86
N ILE A 235 16.06 -27.41 29.73
CA ILE A 235 15.79 -26.47 28.64
C ILE A 235 16.75 -25.27 28.68
N LYS A 236 17.06 -24.72 29.86
CA LYS A 236 18.05 -23.66 30.02
C LYS A 236 19.45 -24.09 29.55
N LYS A 237 19.85 -25.33 29.89
CA LYS A 237 21.11 -25.93 29.40
C LYS A 237 21.11 -26.13 27.89
N ILE A 238 19.98 -26.56 27.31
CA ILE A 238 19.81 -26.73 25.87
C ILE A 238 19.91 -25.38 25.14
N ASN A 239 19.19 -24.35 25.62
CA ASN A 239 19.22 -22.99 25.08
C ASN A 239 20.62 -22.36 25.19
N GLY A 240 21.40 -22.71 26.21
CA GLY A 240 22.79 -22.25 26.36
C GLY A 240 23.73 -22.68 25.23
N LYS A 241 23.32 -23.64 24.36
CA LYS A 241 24.07 -24.03 23.15
C LYS A 241 23.77 -23.15 21.93
N MET A 242 22.81 -22.23 22.02
CA MET A 242 22.52 -21.30 20.93
C MET A 242 23.68 -20.31 20.74
N PRO A 243 24.09 -20.03 19.48
CA PRO A 243 25.18 -19.11 19.23
C PRO A 243 24.78 -17.66 19.51
N ALA A 244 25.67 -16.88 20.14
CA ALA A 244 25.45 -15.46 20.40
C ALA A 244 25.61 -14.59 19.13
N TYR A 245 26.42 -15.04 18.17
CA TYR A 245 26.67 -14.37 16.89
C TYR A 245 26.40 -15.32 15.72
N ILE A 246 25.87 -14.78 14.62
CA ILE A 246 25.56 -15.54 13.41
C ILE A 246 26.56 -15.17 12.31
N ASP A 247 27.28 -16.16 11.81
CA ASP A 247 28.10 -15.99 10.61
C ASP A 247 27.23 -16.17 9.36
N TYR A 248 26.99 -15.08 8.65
CA TYR A 248 26.20 -15.06 7.43
C TYR A 248 26.98 -15.51 6.19
N SER A 249 28.26 -15.86 6.31
CA SER A 249 29.11 -16.32 5.19
C SER A 249 29.01 -17.83 4.91
N ILE A 250 28.05 -18.52 5.53
CA ILE A 250 27.80 -19.95 5.29
C ILE A 250 27.53 -20.21 3.80
N ASN A 251 28.27 -21.16 3.23
CA ASN A 251 27.97 -21.72 1.92
C ASN A 251 26.86 -22.76 2.04
N THR A 252 25.67 -22.42 1.55
CA THR A 252 24.50 -23.29 1.45
C THR A 252 24.50 -24.07 0.13
N VAL A 253 23.60 -25.05 -0.01
CA VAL A 253 23.38 -25.81 -1.25
C VAL A 253 22.08 -25.42 -1.95
N MET A 254 21.32 -24.51 -1.36
CA MET A 254 20.13 -23.88 -1.90
C MET A 254 20.15 -22.40 -1.47
N ASP A 255 19.33 -21.59 -2.12
CA ASP A 255 19.14 -20.20 -1.72
C ASP A 255 18.70 -20.11 -0.25
N ALA A 256 19.07 -19.04 0.44
CA ALA A 256 18.69 -18.81 1.83
C ALA A 256 18.78 -17.34 2.21
N ASP A 257 17.69 -16.79 2.73
CA ASP A 257 17.67 -15.45 3.31
C ASP A 257 18.33 -15.41 4.70
N SER A 258 18.48 -14.21 5.26
CA SER A 258 19.13 -14.00 6.55
C SER A 258 18.47 -14.73 7.73
N SER A 259 17.14 -14.87 7.75
CA SER A 259 16.43 -15.62 8.78
C SER A 259 16.67 -17.13 8.65
N GLN A 260 16.73 -17.63 7.42
CA GLN A 260 17.06 -19.04 7.13
C GLN A 260 18.53 -19.36 7.45
N ILE A 261 19.47 -18.48 7.10
CA ILE A 261 20.90 -18.62 7.44
C ILE A 261 21.11 -18.67 8.95
N ARG A 262 20.37 -17.87 9.72
CA ARG A 262 20.39 -17.93 11.19
C ARG A 262 19.98 -19.30 11.71
N ALA A 263 18.93 -19.92 11.14
CA ALA A 263 18.52 -21.27 11.51
C ALA A 263 19.60 -22.31 11.16
N ILE A 264 20.18 -22.23 9.96
CA ILE A 264 21.25 -23.13 9.50
C ILE A 264 22.49 -23.03 10.41
N TYR A 265 22.94 -21.82 10.73
CA TYR A 265 24.09 -21.60 11.62
C TYR A 265 23.84 -22.10 13.05
N SER A 266 22.63 -21.87 13.58
CA SER A 266 22.25 -22.31 14.92
C SER A 266 22.23 -23.84 15.01
N ALA A 267 21.71 -24.51 13.97
CA ALA A 267 21.74 -25.95 13.85
C ALA A 267 23.19 -26.50 13.79
N ARG A 268 24.05 -25.88 12.98
CA ARG A 268 25.48 -26.22 12.90
C ARG A 268 26.16 -26.14 14.27
N SER A 269 25.88 -25.08 15.02
CA SER A 269 26.46 -24.80 16.33
C SER A 269 25.98 -25.75 17.45
N GLY A 270 25.00 -26.61 17.18
CA GLY A 270 24.49 -27.60 18.13
C GLY A 270 23.31 -27.12 18.99
N GLY A 271 22.71 -25.98 18.65
CA GLY A 271 21.53 -25.45 19.33
C GLY A 271 20.26 -26.23 18.96
N SER A 272 19.45 -26.59 19.96
CA SER A 272 18.09 -27.09 19.72
C SER A 272 17.13 -25.91 19.78
N PHE A 273 16.20 -25.83 18.82
CA PHE A 273 15.28 -24.69 18.72
C PHE A 273 14.00 -25.08 17.99
N ILE A 274 12.97 -24.27 18.20
CA ILE A 274 11.77 -24.23 17.37
C ILE A 274 12.07 -23.43 16.11
N LEU A 275 11.95 -24.06 14.95
CA LEU A 275 11.96 -23.36 13.67
C LEU A 275 10.52 -22.99 13.34
N ASN A 276 10.14 -21.76 13.68
CA ASN A 276 8.82 -21.24 13.38
C ASN A 276 8.80 -20.76 11.94
N GLY A 277 8.12 -21.50 11.06
CA GLY A 277 8.07 -21.22 9.63
C GLY A 277 6.64 -21.02 9.15
N PRO A 278 6.11 -19.78 9.20
CA PRO A 278 4.79 -19.45 8.64
C PRO A 278 4.65 -19.88 7.17
N PRO A 279 3.42 -20.01 6.64
CA PRO A 279 3.20 -20.50 5.28
C PRO A 279 3.97 -19.67 4.25
N GLY A 280 4.61 -20.34 3.30
CA GLY A 280 5.35 -19.68 2.22
C GLY A 280 6.70 -19.07 2.61
N THR A 281 7.22 -19.31 3.82
CA THR A 281 8.50 -18.72 4.28
C THR A 281 9.76 -19.53 3.93
N GLY A 282 9.63 -20.58 3.12
CA GLY A 282 10.75 -21.43 2.73
C GLY A 282 11.21 -22.41 3.82
N LYS A 283 10.32 -22.81 4.73
CA LYS A 283 10.57 -23.81 5.80
C LYS A 283 11.27 -25.07 5.28
N SER A 284 10.70 -25.76 4.29
CA SER A 284 11.29 -26.99 3.73
C SER A 284 12.65 -26.77 3.04
N GLN A 285 12.87 -25.58 2.46
CA GLN A 285 14.19 -25.20 1.89
C GLN A 285 15.23 -25.00 3.00
N THR A 286 14.82 -24.37 4.09
CA THR A 286 15.66 -24.17 5.29
C THR A 286 16.05 -25.50 5.90
N ILE A 287 15.09 -26.42 6.08
CA ILE A 287 15.33 -27.78 6.57
C ILE A 287 16.30 -28.52 5.65
N ALA A 288 16.10 -28.48 4.33
CA ALA A 288 17.00 -29.14 3.40
C ALA A 288 18.43 -28.57 3.47
N ASN A 289 18.58 -27.25 3.61
CA ASN A 289 19.89 -26.63 3.85
C ASN A 289 20.49 -27.04 5.22
N ILE A 290 19.71 -27.14 6.29
CA ILE A 290 20.16 -27.64 7.60
C ILE A 290 20.68 -29.08 7.49
N ILE A 291 19.94 -29.94 6.77
CA ILE A 291 20.32 -31.35 6.53
C ILE A 291 21.65 -31.39 5.76
N ALA A 292 21.74 -30.67 4.64
CA ALA A 292 22.95 -30.63 3.82
C ALA A 292 24.15 -30.07 4.60
N ASP A 293 23.97 -29.02 5.40
CA ASP A 293 25.03 -28.46 6.23
C ASP A 293 25.46 -29.42 7.35
N SER A 294 24.52 -30.16 7.93
CA SER A 294 24.80 -31.20 8.92
C SER A 294 25.61 -32.34 8.30
N MET A 295 25.23 -32.81 7.11
CA MET A 295 26.00 -33.80 6.35
C MET A 295 27.42 -33.31 6.07
N LYS A 296 27.57 -32.04 5.64
CA LYS A 296 28.87 -31.41 5.41
C LYS A 296 29.75 -31.43 6.67
N ASN A 297 29.16 -31.19 7.83
CA ASN A 297 29.85 -31.22 9.13
C ASN A 297 29.91 -32.63 9.77
N ASN A 298 29.70 -33.69 8.97
CA ASN A 298 29.79 -35.09 9.40
C ASN A 298 28.84 -35.47 10.53
N LYS A 299 27.65 -34.85 10.55
CA LYS A 299 26.57 -35.17 11.48
C LYS A 299 25.56 -36.11 10.83
N SER A 300 25.09 -37.10 11.58
CA SER A 300 23.95 -37.93 11.16
C SER A 300 22.62 -37.24 11.49
N VAL A 301 21.66 -37.34 10.57
CA VAL A 301 20.36 -36.65 10.68
C VAL A 301 19.20 -37.64 10.61
N LEU A 302 18.28 -37.53 11.56
CA LEU A 302 16.98 -38.17 11.51
C LEU A 302 15.93 -37.09 11.21
N PHE A 303 15.27 -37.18 10.06
CA PHE A 303 14.18 -36.30 9.68
C PHE A 303 12.86 -37.05 9.89
N VAL A 304 11.97 -36.48 10.69
CA VAL A 304 10.70 -37.09 11.07
C VAL A 304 9.55 -36.17 10.72
N SER A 305 8.56 -36.71 10.01
CA SER A 305 7.32 -36.02 9.70
C SER A 305 6.21 -37.06 9.68
N GLU A 306 5.03 -36.67 10.14
CA GLU A 306 3.82 -37.45 9.98
C GLU A 306 3.36 -37.49 8.52
N LYS A 307 3.49 -36.36 7.81
CA LYS A 307 3.02 -36.19 6.43
C LYS A 307 4.06 -36.61 5.39
N ASN A 308 3.66 -37.50 4.48
CA ASN A 308 4.52 -37.93 3.37
C ASN A 308 4.85 -36.77 2.42
N ALA A 309 3.89 -35.87 2.18
CA ALA A 309 4.08 -34.70 1.35
C ALA A 309 5.26 -33.83 1.84
N ALA A 310 5.37 -33.60 3.15
CA ALA A 310 6.47 -32.82 3.73
C ALA A 310 7.84 -33.51 3.50
N ILE A 311 7.90 -34.84 3.63
CA ILE A 311 9.12 -35.62 3.33
C ILE A 311 9.47 -35.55 1.86
N GLU A 312 8.51 -35.72 0.96
CA GLU A 312 8.75 -35.66 -0.48
C GLU A 312 9.24 -34.28 -0.92
N VAL A 313 8.72 -33.20 -0.35
CA VAL A 313 9.17 -31.83 -0.65
C VAL A 313 10.64 -31.64 -0.26
N VAL A 314 11.02 -32.03 0.96
CA VAL A 314 12.41 -31.91 1.43
C VAL A 314 13.34 -32.85 0.63
N ARG A 315 12.91 -34.10 0.39
CA ARG A 315 13.65 -35.08 -0.40
C ARG A 315 13.91 -34.59 -1.81
N LYS A 316 12.88 -34.10 -2.51
CA LYS A 316 13.00 -33.58 -3.89
C LYS A 316 14.03 -32.46 -3.97
N ARG A 317 14.01 -31.52 -3.01
CA ARG A 317 15.00 -30.43 -2.95
C ARG A 317 16.42 -30.96 -2.75
N LEU A 318 16.61 -31.96 -1.89
CA LEU A 318 17.91 -32.58 -1.68
C LEU A 318 18.37 -33.40 -2.91
N ASP A 319 17.45 -34.07 -3.61
CA ASP A 319 17.71 -34.76 -4.87
C ASP A 319 18.17 -33.77 -5.95
N GLU A 320 17.48 -32.63 -6.08
CA GLU A 320 17.87 -31.53 -6.98
C GLU A 320 19.24 -30.92 -6.62
N ALA A 321 19.64 -30.99 -5.36
CA ALA A 321 20.98 -30.62 -4.90
C ALA A 321 22.03 -31.74 -5.10
N GLY A 322 21.65 -32.89 -5.67
CA GLY A 322 22.52 -34.03 -5.93
C GLY A 322 22.75 -34.95 -4.72
N LEU A 323 22.00 -34.77 -3.64
CA LEU A 323 22.20 -35.47 -2.36
C LEU A 323 21.32 -36.72 -2.19
N GLY A 324 20.47 -37.05 -3.17
CA GLY A 324 19.50 -38.15 -3.09
C GLY A 324 20.09 -39.51 -2.73
N ASP A 325 21.25 -39.83 -3.28
CA ASP A 325 21.95 -41.09 -3.00
C ASP A 325 22.38 -41.23 -1.53
N PHE A 326 22.46 -40.13 -0.78
CA PHE A 326 22.83 -40.07 0.64
C PHE A 326 21.62 -40.04 1.58
N ILE A 327 20.41 -40.18 1.04
CA ILE A 327 19.16 -40.16 1.81
C ILE A 327 18.54 -41.55 1.79
N LEU A 328 18.12 -42.01 2.96
CA LEU A 328 17.26 -43.18 3.10
C LEU A 328 15.83 -42.69 3.37
N ASN A 329 15.01 -42.67 2.33
CA ASN A 329 13.59 -42.43 2.51
C ASN A 329 12.90 -43.73 2.95
N PHE A 330 12.29 -43.68 4.13
CA PHE A 330 11.57 -44.78 4.72
C PHE A 330 10.27 -44.26 5.35
N HIS A 331 9.45 -43.64 4.50
CA HIS A 331 8.13 -43.13 4.82
C HIS A 331 7.11 -43.72 3.86
N GLY A 332 5.89 -43.96 4.31
CA GLY A 332 4.91 -44.65 3.49
C GLY A 332 5.02 -46.17 3.58
N ASN A 333 4.46 -46.82 2.56
CA ASN A 333 4.52 -48.25 2.35
C ASN A 333 5.69 -48.65 1.42
N THR A 334 6.86 -48.00 1.58
CA THR A 334 8.05 -48.28 0.74
C THR A 334 8.38 -49.78 0.81
N PRO A 335 8.37 -50.52 -0.31
CA PRO A 335 8.66 -51.93 -0.30
C PRO A 335 10.04 -52.22 0.28
N LYS A 336 10.15 -53.26 1.10
CA LYS A 336 11.44 -53.73 1.65
C LYS A 336 12.50 -53.91 0.58
N SER A 337 12.09 -54.42 -0.58
CA SER A 337 12.98 -54.65 -1.73
C SER A 337 13.56 -53.35 -2.30
N GLU A 338 12.82 -52.24 -2.23
CA GLU A 338 13.28 -50.92 -2.68
C GLU A 338 14.31 -50.32 -1.73
N VAL A 339 14.10 -50.46 -0.41
CA VAL A 339 15.04 -50.03 0.64
C VAL A 339 16.40 -50.73 0.46
N ILE A 340 16.39 -52.05 0.28
CA ILE A 340 17.61 -52.83 0.07
C ILE A 340 18.29 -52.43 -1.23
N LYS A 341 17.54 -52.20 -2.31
CA LYS A 341 18.08 -51.68 -3.58
C LYS A 341 18.71 -50.30 -3.42
N SER A 342 18.11 -49.41 -2.63
CA SER A 342 18.66 -48.07 -2.36
C SER A 342 20.00 -48.15 -1.62
N LEU A 343 20.09 -49.00 -0.60
CA LEU A 343 21.35 -49.27 0.10
C LEU A 343 22.39 -49.89 -0.84
N TYR A 344 21.99 -50.85 -1.68
CA TYR A 344 22.87 -51.48 -2.66
C TYR A 344 23.41 -50.48 -3.69
N ARG A 345 22.56 -49.57 -4.21
CA ARG A 345 23.00 -48.49 -5.12
C ARG A 345 24.06 -47.61 -4.46
N SER A 346 23.89 -47.25 -3.18
CA SER A 346 24.89 -46.50 -2.44
C SER A 346 26.22 -47.25 -2.33
N VAL A 347 26.20 -48.58 -2.13
CA VAL A 347 27.41 -49.42 -2.07
C VAL A 347 28.15 -49.50 -3.41
N GLU A 348 27.42 -49.56 -4.53
CA GLU A 348 28.03 -49.68 -5.86
C GLU A 348 28.49 -48.34 -6.44
N ASN A 349 27.86 -47.22 -6.05
CA ASN A 349 28.19 -45.90 -6.59
C ASN A 349 29.51 -45.37 -6.03
N ASN A 350 30.60 -45.61 -6.78
CA ASN A 350 31.99 -45.28 -6.42
C ASN A 350 32.59 -44.14 -7.27
N GLY A 351 31.75 -43.32 -7.91
CA GLY A 351 32.20 -42.23 -8.78
C GLY A 351 33.24 -41.32 -8.12
N HIS A 352 34.23 -40.85 -8.89
CA HIS A 352 35.17 -39.84 -8.42
C HIS A 352 34.70 -38.47 -8.92
N VAL A 353 34.31 -37.59 -7.99
CA VAL A 353 33.91 -36.22 -8.30
C VAL A 353 35.03 -35.30 -7.88
N GLN A 354 35.55 -34.52 -8.83
CA GLN A 354 36.63 -33.56 -8.55
C GLN A 354 36.08 -32.36 -7.76
N ARG A 355 36.81 -31.95 -6.72
CA ARG A 355 36.49 -30.75 -5.94
C ARG A 355 36.70 -29.49 -6.79
N LEU A 356 35.70 -28.62 -6.79
CA LEU A 356 35.70 -27.34 -7.50
C LEU A 356 36.06 -26.19 -6.55
N LEU A 357 36.81 -25.20 -7.04
CA LEU A 357 37.12 -23.99 -6.28
C LEU A 357 35.96 -23.02 -6.36
N ALA A 358 35.45 -22.60 -5.19
CA ALA A 358 34.44 -21.55 -5.12
C ALA A 358 35.07 -20.18 -5.46
N PRO A 359 34.42 -19.37 -6.30
CA PRO A 359 34.87 -18.00 -6.57
C PRO A 359 34.75 -17.13 -5.30
N THR A 360 35.54 -16.06 -5.21
CA THR A 360 35.44 -15.08 -4.11
C THR A 360 34.32 -14.09 -4.36
N ASP A 361 33.52 -13.78 -3.33
CA ASP A 361 32.45 -12.78 -3.44
C ASP A 361 33.05 -11.38 -3.54
N ARG A 362 32.63 -10.64 -4.56
CA ARG A 362 33.07 -9.26 -4.83
C ARG A 362 31.92 -8.28 -4.94
N TYR A 363 30.66 -8.75 -4.86
CA TYR A 363 29.49 -7.93 -5.18
C TYR A 363 28.62 -7.66 -3.97
N SER A 364 28.49 -8.60 -3.03
CA SER A 364 27.63 -8.43 -1.84
C SER A 364 28.02 -7.21 -1.01
N GLY A 365 29.33 -6.96 -0.83
CA GLY A 365 29.82 -5.78 -0.11
C GLY A 365 29.31 -4.47 -0.74
N VAL A 366 29.39 -4.35 -2.06
CA VAL A 366 28.92 -3.15 -2.79
C VAL A 366 27.40 -2.97 -2.65
N LEU A 367 26.64 -4.07 -2.78
CA LEU A 367 25.18 -4.03 -2.63
C LEU A 367 24.76 -3.67 -1.20
N ASN A 368 25.43 -4.24 -0.20
CA ASN A 368 25.16 -3.97 1.21
C ASN A 368 25.50 -2.52 1.58
N THR A 369 26.59 -1.96 1.06
CA THR A 369 26.94 -0.55 1.30
C THR A 369 25.85 0.40 0.80
N TYR A 370 25.24 0.11 -0.36
CA TYR A 370 24.10 0.89 -0.85
C TYR A 370 22.90 0.83 0.12
N VAL A 371 22.50 -0.38 0.53
CA VAL A 371 21.38 -0.57 1.47
C VAL A 371 21.66 0.13 2.80
N GLN A 372 22.86 -0.04 3.35
CA GLN A 372 23.29 0.64 4.58
C GLN A 372 23.22 2.15 4.44
N ALA A 373 23.69 2.70 3.32
CA ALA A 373 23.60 4.13 3.06
C ALA A 373 22.13 4.58 3.02
N VAL A 374 21.23 3.90 2.30
CA VAL A 374 19.81 4.31 2.22
C VAL A 374 19.12 4.31 3.60
N HIS A 375 19.42 3.34 4.47
CA HIS A 375 18.81 3.20 5.80
C HIS A 375 19.55 3.91 6.94
N MET A 376 20.74 4.45 6.70
CA MET A 376 21.50 5.18 7.72
C MET A 376 20.70 6.39 8.22
N LYS A 377 20.55 6.54 9.53
CA LYS A 377 19.92 7.70 10.18
C LYS A 377 20.84 8.92 10.06
N ARG A 378 20.29 10.05 9.61
CA ARG A 378 21.02 11.30 9.34
C ARG A 378 20.30 12.52 9.92
N GLY A 379 21.06 13.59 10.09
CA GLY A 379 20.60 14.86 10.66
C GLY A 379 20.17 14.76 12.12
N ASN A 380 19.78 15.91 12.69
CA ASN A 380 19.31 15.98 14.08
C ASN A 380 17.95 15.31 14.30
N ILE A 381 17.16 15.10 13.25
CA ILE A 381 15.89 14.35 13.30
C ILE A 381 16.06 12.81 13.29
N ALA A 382 17.29 12.29 13.14
CA ALA A 382 17.58 10.85 13.06
C ALA A 382 16.70 10.09 12.06
N ARG A 383 16.50 10.67 10.86
CA ARG A 383 15.69 10.09 9.77
C ARG A 383 16.59 9.50 8.69
N SER A 384 16.16 8.41 8.06
CA SER A 384 16.85 7.79 6.92
C SER A 384 16.33 8.32 5.59
N ILE A 385 17.09 8.11 4.51
CA ILE A 385 16.64 8.47 3.16
C ILE A 385 15.41 7.63 2.78
N TYR A 386 15.39 6.36 3.20
CA TYR A 386 14.23 5.48 3.01
C TYR A 386 12.94 6.05 3.62
N GLU A 387 12.97 6.44 4.89
CA GLU A 387 11.81 7.04 5.57
C GLU A 387 11.40 8.36 4.94
N ALA A 388 12.36 9.15 4.44
CA ALA A 388 12.06 10.38 3.71
C ALA A 388 11.32 10.05 2.40
N CYS A 389 11.84 9.14 1.57
CA CYS A 389 11.13 8.72 0.35
C CYS A 389 9.73 8.15 0.64
N GLN A 390 9.56 7.39 1.73
CA GLN A 390 8.25 6.91 2.16
C GLN A 390 7.32 8.08 2.51
N GLY A 391 7.78 9.02 3.33
CA GLY A 391 7.00 10.21 3.69
C GLY A 391 6.65 11.08 2.49
N GLU A 392 7.50 11.15 1.46
CA GLU A 392 7.17 11.81 0.19
C GLU A 392 6.05 11.07 -0.56
N LEU A 393 6.11 9.73 -0.63
CA LEU A 393 5.10 8.89 -1.30
C LEU A 393 3.75 8.90 -0.60
N GLU A 394 3.71 8.92 0.74
CA GLU A 394 2.48 9.03 1.52
C GLU A 394 1.72 10.33 1.24
N ASN A 395 2.44 11.38 0.87
CA ASN A 395 1.89 12.70 0.55
C ASN A 395 1.85 12.95 -0.98
N ASN A 396 1.98 11.89 -1.78
CA ASN A 396 1.96 12.00 -3.23
C ASN A 396 0.60 12.50 -3.75
N GLY A 397 0.61 13.35 -4.77
CA GLY A 397 -0.57 14.08 -5.24
C GLY A 397 -0.80 15.43 -4.55
N SER A 398 -0.08 15.73 -3.46
CA SER A 398 -0.06 17.09 -2.89
C SER A 398 0.72 18.05 -3.80
N PRO A 399 0.37 19.35 -3.83
CA PRO A 399 1.09 20.34 -4.64
C PRO A 399 2.54 20.52 -4.18
N ASP A 400 3.40 20.98 -5.09
CA ASP A 400 4.81 21.22 -4.79
C ASP A 400 5.03 22.60 -4.15
N ILE A 401 5.74 22.63 -3.02
CA ILE A 401 6.19 23.86 -2.36
C ILE A 401 7.71 23.85 -2.17
N LYS A 402 8.30 25.01 -1.91
CA LYS A 402 9.75 25.15 -1.70
C LYS A 402 10.05 25.29 -0.21
N ILE A 403 11.08 24.56 0.23
CA ILE A 403 11.65 24.70 1.57
C ILE A 403 13.18 24.91 1.49
N PRO A 404 13.79 25.62 2.44
CA PRO A 404 15.22 25.86 2.45
C PRO A 404 15.99 24.71 3.10
N HIS A 405 17.24 24.48 2.65
CA HIS A 405 18.12 23.44 3.23
C HIS A 405 18.37 23.60 4.74
N LYS A 406 18.25 24.82 5.29
CA LYS A 406 18.42 25.07 6.73
C LYS A 406 17.41 24.26 7.57
N LEU A 407 16.21 24.00 7.04
CA LEU A 407 15.21 23.19 7.75
C LEU A 407 15.58 21.71 7.84
N LEU A 408 16.56 21.23 7.07
CA LEU A 408 16.97 19.82 7.09
C LEU A 408 17.83 19.44 8.31
N ASP A 409 18.32 20.43 9.06
CA ASP A 409 19.19 20.25 10.24
C ASP A 409 18.52 20.65 11.56
N ILE A 410 17.19 20.80 11.57
CA ILE A 410 16.42 21.09 12.79
C ILE A 410 16.26 19.85 13.66
N SER A 411 15.95 20.06 14.94
CA SER A 411 15.57 19.01 15.88
C SER A 411 14.17 18.46 15.59
N ARG A 412 13.85 17.30 16.18
CA ARG A 412 12.52 16.70 16.05
C ARG A 412 11.42 17.59 16.64
N ASP A 413 11.67 18.22 17.78
CA ASP A 413 10.72 19.10 18.45
C ASP A 413 10.44 20.36 17.62
N GLU A 414 11.46 20.92 16.97
CA GLU A 414 11.30 22.06 16.05
C GLU A 414 10.49 21.68 14.80
N LEU A 415 10.70 20.47 14.26
CA LEU A 415 9.90 19.97 13.13
C LEU A 415 8.44 19.78 13.54
N GLU A 416 8.17 19.18 14.70
CA GLU A 416 6.81 18.99 15.22
C GLU A 416 6.12 20.34 15.50
N SER A 417 6.85 21.32 16.04
CA SER A 417 6.33 22.69 16.22
C SER A 417 6.00 23.36 14.89
N LEU A 418 6.82 23.16 13.85
CA LEU A 418 6.58 23.73 12.51
C LEU A 418 5.39 23.03 11.83
N GLU A 419 5.27 21.71 11.94
CA GLU A 419 4.11 20.97 11.45
C GLU A 419 2.81 21.44 12.12
N PHE A 420 2.86 21.72 13.44
CA PHE A 420 1.71 22.29 14.16
C PHE A 420 1.33 23.68 13.64
N GLN A 421 2.29 24.61 13.48
CA GLN A 421 2.02 25.93 12.89
C GLN A 421 1.44 25.85 11.48
N ILE A 422 1.90 24.88 10.68
CA ILE A 422 1.37 24.67 9.32
C ILE A 422 -0.06 24.11 9.37
N SER A 423 -0.40 23.29 10.37
CA SER A 423 -1.76 22.77 10.52
C SER A 423 -2.80 23.86 10.83
N GLU A 424 -2.38 25.01 11.39
CA GLU A 424 -3.27 26.16 11.63
C GLU A 424 -3.81 26.77 10.33
N PHE A 425 -3.17 26.52 9.17
CA PHE A 425 -3.69 26.96 7.86
C PHE A 425 -4.98 26.26 7.43
N ASN A 426 -5.33 25.15 8.07
CA ASN A 426 -6.60 24.45 7.84
C ASN A 426 -7.80 25.35 8.18
N ASP A 427 -7.64 26.31 9.10
CA ASP A 427 -8.67 27.27 9.48
C ASP A 427 -8.83 28.42 8.47
N TYR A 428 -8.01 28.50 7.41
CA TYR A 428 -7.98 29.61 6.45
C TYR A 428 -8.02 29.15 4.98
N LEU A 429 -8.51 27.93 4.71
CA LEU A 429 -8.56 27.36 3.36
C LEU A 429 -9.39 28.21 2.40
N ASP A 430 -10.52 28.74 2.87
CA ASP A 430 -11.38 29.67 2.13
C ASP A 430 -10.63 30.93 1.67
N ILE A 431 -9.71 31.43 2.51
CA ILE A 431 -8.85 32.57 2.19
C ILE A 431 -7.77 32.18 1.18
N ILE A 432 -7.20 30.97 1.28
CA ILE A 432 -6.19 30.47 0.35
C ILE A 432 -6.79 30.28 -1.04
N GLU A 433 -7.97 29.68 -1.15
CA GLU A 433 -8.67 29.42 -2.42
C GLU A 433 -9.08 30.70 -3.13
N ASN A 434 -9.44 31.75 -2.38
CA ASN A 434 -9.92 33.02 -2.91
C ASN A 434 -8.89 34.16 -2.77
N TYR A 435 -7.61 33.85 -2.56
CA TYR A 435 -6.57 34.84 -2.27
C TYR A 435 -6.47 35.96 -3.33
N GLY A 436 -6.76 35.65 -4.59
CA GLY A 436 -6.74 36.56 -5.73
C GLY A 436 -7.98 37.44 -5.87
N GLN A 437 -9.02 37.21 -5.06
CA GLN A 437 -10.16 38.11 -4.91
C GLN A 437 -9.88 39.21 -3.88
N ILE A 438 -8.79 39.09 -3.12
CA ILE A 438 -8.40 40.05 -2.09
C ILE A 438 -7.63 41.20 -2.76
N PRO A 439 -7.96 42.47 -2.46
CA PRO A 439 -7.29 43.60 -3.10
C PRO A 439 -5.77 43.58 -2.85
N GLU A 440 -5.00 43.93 -3.88
CA GLU A 440 -3.55 43.80 -3.87
C GLU A 440 -2.87 44.73 -2.86
N ASN A 441 -1.66 44.33 -2.43
CA ASN A 441 -0.75 45.15 -1.62
C ASN A 441 -1.29 45.54 -0.22
N PHE A 442 -2.09 44.69 0.42
CA PHE A 442 -2.55 44.88 1.79
C PHE A 442 -1.41 45.28 2.75
N ARG A 443 -1.61 46.38 3.47
CA ARG A 443 -0.65 46.95 4.44
C ARG A 443 -1.08 46.64 5.87
N ILE A 444 -0.61 45.51 6.40
CA ILE A 444 -0.92 45.04 7.76
C ILE A 444 -0.58 46.08 8.84
N ASP A 445 0.53 46.81 8.69
CA ASP A 445 0.95 47.84 9.65
C ASP A 445 -0.05 49.00 9.73
N ARG A 446 -0.61 49.41 8.58
CA ARG A 446 -1.61 50.49 8.50
C ARG A 446 -2.95 50.08 9.07
N TYR A 447 -3.36 48.82 8.86
CA TYR A 447 -4.55 48.28 9.51
C TYR A 447 -4.38 48.24 11.04
N ARG A 448 -3.22 47.81 11.54
CA ARG A 448 -2.94 47.78 12.99
C ARG A 448 -2.92 49.17 13.65
N GLU A 449 -2.48 50.19 12.92
CA GLU A 449 -2.48 51.58 13.42
C GLU A 449 -3.91 52.07 13.73
N ASP A 450 -4.89 51.71 12.89
CA ASP A 450 -6.28 52.15 13.02
C ASP A 450 -7.25 51.22 12.27
N PRO A 451 -7.69 50.09 12.88
CA PRO A 451 -8.59 49.13 12.24
C PRO A 451 -9.94 49.74 11.87
N GLU A 452 -10.39 50.77 12.59
CA GLU A 452 -11.66 51.43 12.33
C GLU A 452 -11.69 52.12 10.96
N ARG A 453 -10.53 52.49 10.38
CA ARG A 453 -10.46 53.06 9.03
C ARG A 453 -10.98 52.13 7.95
N TYR A 454 -10.82 50.82 8.12
CA TYR A 454 -11.34 49.85 7.16
C TYR A 454 -12.86 49.90 7.11
N TYR A 455 -13.51 49.72 8.27
CA TYR A 455 -14.97 49.72 8.38
C TYR A 455 -15.58 51.09 8.06
N LYS A 456 -14.98 52.17 8.59
CA LYS A 456 -15.41 53.55 8.28
C LYS A 456 -15.20 53.91 6.82
N GLY A 457 -14.14 53.40 6.19
CA GLY A 457 -13.88 53.60 4.76
C GLY A 457 -14.98 52.98 3.90
N ILE A 458 -15.38 51.75 4.20
CA ILE A 458 -16.51 51.06 3.55
C ILE A 458 -17.82 51.84 3.75
N GLU A 459 -18.13 52.19 5.00
CA GLU A 459 -19.34 52.93 5.37
C GLU A 459 -19.44 54.27 4.63
N LEU A 460 -18.36 55.08 4.67
CA LEU A 460 -18.32 56.38 3.99
C LEU A 460 -18.52 56.28 2.48
N ILE A 461 -17.97 55.25 1.84
CA ILE A 461 -18.14 55.07 0.39
C ILE A 461 -19.57 54.60 0.06
N GLN A 462 -20.10 53.62 0.78
CA GLN A 462 -21.47 53.11 0.57
C GLN A 462 -22.50 54.22 0.76
N ASP A 463 -22.39 54.99 1.84
CA ASP A 463 -23.26 56.13 2.13
C ASP A 463 -23.15 57.21 1.05
N SER A 464 -21.94 57.48 0.57
CA SER A 464 -21.72 58.47 -0.47
C SER A 464 -22.32 58.02 -1.80
N ILE A 465 -22.17 56.75 -2.18
CA ILE A 465 -22.78 56.18 -3.40
C ILE A 465 -24.30 56.25 -3.33
N GLY A 466 -24.91 55.84 -2.21
CA GLY A 466 -26.36 55.94 -2.02
C GLY A 466 -26.87 57.38 -2.13
N GLN A 467 -26.13 58.34 -1.56
CA GLN A 467 -26.48 59.77 -1.70
C GLN A 467 -26.31 60.29 -3.14
N ILE A 468 -25.36 59.77 -3.91
CA ILE A 468 -25.18 60.13 -5.32
C ILE A 468 -26.35 59.59 -6.15
N GLU A 469 -26.76 58.34 -5.92
CA GLU A 469 -27.92 57.73 -6.60
C GLU A 469 -29.22 58.50 -6.35
N ASP A 470 -29.40 59.04 -5.14
CA ASP A 470 -30.54 59.88 -4.79
C ASP A 470 -30.54 61.23 -5.54
N ILE A 471 -29.37 61.86 -5.73
CA ILE A 471 -29.26 63.22 -6.27
C ILE A 471 -29.13 63.21 -7.82
N ALA A 472 -28.55 62.16 -8.40
CA ALA A 472 -28.23 62.07 -9.82
C ALA A 472 -29.45 62.29 -10.76
N PRO A 473 -30.66 61.73 -10.50
CA PRO A 473 -31.83 61.98 -11.36
C PRO A 473 -32.22 63.47 -11.41
N SER A 474 -32.19 64.14 -10.25
CA SER A 474 -32.52 65.56 -10.13
C SER A 474 -31.48 66.45 -10.81
N LEU A 475 -30.20 66.12 -10.71
CA LEU A 475 -29.12 66.85 -11.41
C LEU A 475 -29.21 66.68 -12.93
N ARG A 476 -29.54 65.48 -13.40
CA ARG A 476 -29.74 65.21 -14.82
C ARG A 476 -30.93 65.99 -15.39
N GLN A 477 -32.00 66.13 -14.62
CA GLN A 477 -33.20 66.85 -15.05
C GLN A 477 -33.04 68.38 -15.00
N SER A 478 -32.44 68.91 -13.93
CA SER A 478 -32.35 70.37 -13.70
C SER A 478 -31.12 71.01 -14.35
N VAL A 479 -29.95 70.38 -14.18
CA VAL A 479 -28.66 70.90 -14.64
C VAL A 479 -28.20 70.21 -15.93
N GLY A 480 -28.73 69.04 -16.28
CA GLY A 480 -28.34 68.31 -17.50
C GLY A 480 -27.02 67.54 -17.37
N ILE A 481 -26.58 67.26 -16.13
CA ILE A 481 -25.34 66.54 -15.85
C ILE A 481 -25.67 65.10 -15.48
N ASP A 482 -25.00 64.14 -16.14
CA ASP A 482 -25.08 62.73 -15.81
C ASP A 482 -23.84 62.35 -14.98
N LEU A 483 -24.05 62.04 -13.70
CA LEU A 483 -22.97 61.65 -12.79
C LEU A 483 -22.74 60.15 -12.89
N GLN A 484 -21.67 59.74 -13.58
CA GLN A 484 -21.33 58.32 -13.73
C GLN A 484 -20.01 57.93 -13.07
N SER A 485 -19.12 58.89 -12.85
CA SER A 485 -17.79 58.67 -12.29
C SER A 485 -17.39 59.68 -11.22
N THR A 486 -16.35 59.35 -10.47
CA THR A 486 -15.70 60.27 -9.53
C THR A 486 -15.10 61.50 -10.21
N ASP A 487 -14.65 61.36 -11.47
CA ASP A 487 -14.19 62.47 -12.31
C ASP A 487 -15.33 63.45 -12.61
N ASP A 488 -16.53 62.95 -12.90
CA ASP A 488 -17.72 63.78 -13.12
C ASP A 488 -18.10 64.54 -11.85
N LEU A 489 -18.00 63.89 -10.69
CA LEU A 489 -18.28 64.50 -9.39
C LEU A 489 -17.22 65.55 -9.00
N ASP A 490 -15.94 65.30 -9.26
CA ASP A 490 -14.87 66.27 -9.02
C ASP A 490 -14.99 67.47 -9.97
N ARG A 491 -15.26 67.24 -11.27
CA ARG A 491 -15.54 68.33 -12.23
C ARG A 491 -16.75 69.16 -11.82
N LEU A 492 -17.82 68.51 -11.40
CA LEU A 492 -19.01 69.18 -10.87
C LEU A 492 -18.67 69.99 -9.61
N SER A 493 -17.99 69.39 -8.63
CA SER A 493 -17.59 70.06 -7.39
C SER A 493 -16.73 71.31 -7.67
N ARG A 494 -15.75 71.21 -8.58
CA ARG A 494 -14.90 72.34 -9.00
C ARG A 494 -15.71 73.40 -9.73
N PHE A 495 -16.59 73.02 -10.65
CA PHE A 495 -17.50 73.96 -11.33
C PHE A 495 -18.35 74.72 -10.32
N LEU A 496 -18.99 74.02 -9.39
CA LEU A 496 -19.81 74.62 -8.33
C LEU A 496 -19.01 75.52 -7.37
N SER A 497 -17.72 75.23 -7.17
CA SER A 497 -16.83 76.10 -6.37
C SER A 497 -16.46 77.41 -7.07
N LEU A 498 -16.54 77.45 -8.41
CA LEU A 498 -16.25 78.62 -9.21
C LEU A 498 -17.47 79.51 -9.44
N ILE A 499 -18.69 79.01 -9.27
CA ILE A 499 -19.90 79.82 -9.46
C ILE A 499 -19.89 80.99 -8.47
N LYS A 500 -19.79 82.21 -9.00
CA LYS A 500 -19.92 83.47 -8.29
C LYS A 500 -21.26 84.12 -8.66
N PRO A 501 -22.27 84.11 -7.78
CA PRO A 501 -23.59 84.68 -8.06
C PRO A 501 -23.55 86.18 -8.39
N GLU A 502 -22.49 86.87 -7.98
CA GLU A 502 -22.30 88.33 -8.08
C GLU A 502 -21.76 88.78 -9.44
N VAL A 503 -21.25 87.87 -10.28
CA VAL A 503 -20.64 88.18 -11.58
C VAL A 503 -21.51 87.64 -12.71
N HIS A 504 -22.32 88.50 -13.32
CA HIS A 504 -23.14 88.14 -14.47
C HIS A 504 -22.31 88.07 -15.77
N LEU A 505 -22.22 86.86 -16.32
CA LEU A 505 -21.68 86.57 -17.65
C LEU A 505 -22.82 86.47 -18.66
N GLU A 506 -22.77 87.28 -19.71
CA GLU A 506 -23.64 87.14 -20.88
C GLU A 506 -23.16 85.96 -21.74
N GLU A 507 -24.07 85.25 -22.43
CA GLU A 507 -23.74 84.06 -23.25
C GLU A 507 -22.61 84.30 -24.27
N THR A 508 -22.47 85.53 -24.75
CA THR A 508 -21.43 85.95 -25.71
C THR A 508 -20.00 85.83 -25.15
N TYR A 509 -19.82 85.87 -23.83
CA TYR A 509 -18.52 85.65 -23.19
C TYR A 509 -18.18 84.17 -22.99
N LEU A 510 -19.07 83.26 -23.38
CA LEU A 510 -18.79 81.82 -23.42
C LEU A 510 -18.17 81.38 -24.77
N ASP A 511 -18.20 82.26 -25.79
CA ASP A 511 -17.58 82.06 -27.10
C ASP A 511 -16.09 82.47 -27.09
N GLN A 512 -15.22 81.49 -27.32
CA GLN A 512 -13.77 81.68 -27.33
C GLN A 512 -13.30 82.65 -28.44
N ALA A 513 -13.97 82.69 -29.59
CA ALA A 513 -13.61 83.57 -30.71
C ALA A 513 -13.85 85.06 -30.36
N PHE A 514 -14.92 85.34 -29.62
CA PHE A 514 -15.22 86.68 -29.13
C PHE A 514 -14.17 87.17 -28.12
N ILE A 515 -13.75 86.27 -27.20
CA ILE A 515 -12.72 86.58 -26.19
C ILE A 515 -11.38 86.98 -26.82
N ASP A 516 -10.92 86.23 -27.83
CA ASP A 516 -9.61 86.46 -28.45
C ASP A 516 -9.61 87.75 -29.29
N GLU A 517 -10.72 88.05 -29.97
CA GLU A 517 -10.87 89.27 -30.75
C GLU A 517 -10.94 90.53 -29.86
N ALA A 518 -11.65 90.47 -28.73
CA ALA A 518 -11.76 91.57 -27.77
C ALA A 518 -10.38 91.95 -27.18
N TYR A 519 -9.53 90.96 -26.90
CA TYR A 519 -8.16 91.18 -26.40
C TYR A 519 -7.27 91.90 -27.43
N SER A 520 -7.32 91.49 -28.70
CA SER A 520 -6.50 92.05 -29.78
C SER A 520 -6.78 93.54 -30.05
N LEU A 521 -8.06 93.93 -29.99
CA LEU A 521 -8.48 95.32 -30.20
C LEU A 521 -8.00 96.26 -29.07
N LEU A 522 -8.02 95.78 -27.82
CA LEU A 522 -7.56 96.56 -26.67
C LEU A 522 -6.03 96.78 -26.67
N ASP A 523 -5.24 95.76 -27.03
CA ASP A 523 -3.77 95.88 -27.15
C ASP A 523 -3.36 96.86 -28.26
N SER A 524 -4.05 96.79 -29.39
CA SER A 524 -3.81 97.70 -30.53
C SER A 524 -4.11 99.16 -30.20
N ARG A 525 -5.14 99.42 -29.37
CA ARG A 525 -5.48 100.76 -28.88
C ARG A 525 -4.37 101.34 -28.00
N GLU A 526 -3.86 100.53 -27.07
CA GLU A 526 -2.87 100.98 -26.08
C GLU A 526 -1.54 101.36 -26.76
N LYS A 527 -1.06 100.56 -27.70
CA LYS A 527 0.15 100.85 -28.49
C LYS A 527 0.02 102.15 -29.30
N ALA A 528 -1.13 102.35 -29.93
CA ALA A 528 -1.40 103.56 -30.73
C ALA A 528 -1.44 104.84 -29.87
N MET A 529 -1.99 104.76 -28.65
CA MET A 529 -1.97 105.88 -27.69
C MET A 529 -0.55 106.25 -27.26
N GLN A 530 0.28 105.26 -26.88
CA GLN A 530 1.63 105.50 -26.40
C GLN A 530 2.53 106.17 -27.46
N GLU A 531 2.46 105.72 -28.71
CA GLU A 531 3.20 106.35 -29.82
C GLU A 531 2.74 107.79 -30.08
N LEU A 532 1.42 108.04 -30.01
CA LEU A 532 0.84 109.38 -30.20
C LEU A 532 1.35 110.35 -29.13
N ASP A 533 1.33 109.94 -27.86
CA ASP A 533 1.79 110.75 -26.73
C ASP A 533 3.27 111.10 -26.85
N TYR A 534 4.11 110.15 -27.29
CA TYR A 534 5.54 110.39 -27.53
C TYR A 534 5.77 111.43 -28.63
N MET A 535 5.09 111.29 -29.78
CA MET A 535 5.20 112.24 -30.90
C MET A 535 4.70 113.63 -30.49
N MET A 536 3.59 113.69 -29.73
CA MET A 536 3.02 114.93 -29.23
C MET A 536 3.98 115.61 -28.24
N GLY A 537 4.67 114.85 -27.38
CA GLY A 537 5.64 115.36 -26.43
C GLY A 537 6.88 116.00 -27.07
N ILE A 538 7.36 115.48 -28.21
CA ILE A 538 8.45 116.11 -28.98
C ILE A 538 7.96 117.39 -29.67
N PHE A 539 6.77 117.34 -30.26
CA PHE A 539 6.20 118.45 -31.02
C PHE A 539 5.86 119.66 -30.13
N LEU A 540 5.26 119.41 -28.97
CA LEU A 540 4.84 120.46 -28.03
C LEU A 540 6.02 121.23 -27.41
N LYS A 541 7.24 120.69 -27.45
CA LYS A 541 8.46 121.45 -27.07
C LYS A 541 8.78 122.58 -28.04
N LYS A 542 8.38 122.47 -29.30
CA LYS A 542 8.73 123.41 -30.38
C LYS A 542 7.55 124.29 -30.79
N ARG A 543 6.34 123.74 -30.81
CA ARG A 543 5.13 124.38 -31.33
C ARG A 543 3.97 124.19 -30.35
N LYS A 544 2.97 125.08 -30.38
CA LYS A 544 1.76 124.91 -29.57
C LYS A 544 0.85 123.86 -30.18
N SER A 545 -0.02 123.23 -29.38
CA SER A 545 -0.99 122.23 -29.83
C SER A 545 -1.90 122.72 -30.97
N GLU A 546 -2.21 124.02 -30.94
CA GLU A 546 -3.08 124.74 -31.86
C GLU A 546 -2.52 124.74 -33.29
N PHE A 547 -1.21 124.55 -33.44
CA PHE A 547 -0.57 124.39 -34.75
C PHE A 547 -1.10 123.16 -35.50
N LEU A 548 -1.48 122.09 -34.79
CA LEU A 548 -2.06 120.87 -35.39
C LEU A 548 -3.49 121.08 -35.88
N ALA A 549 -4.15 122.19 -35.55
CA ALA A 549 -5.50 122.51 -36.02
C ALA A 549 -5.51 123.37 -37.30
N MET A 550 -4.33 123.83 -37.74
CA MET A 550 -4.17 124.63 -38.95
C MET A 550 -4.26 123.76 -40.22
N ASP A 551 -4.56 124.38 -41.36
CA ASP A 551 -4.46 123.72 -42.67
C ASP A 551 -2.99 123.62 -43.11
N LEU A 552 -2.27 122.76 -42.41
CA LEU A 552 -0.84 122.53 -42.57
C LEU A 552 -0.47 122.03 -43.97
N LYS A 553 -1.37 121.32 -44.65
CA LYS A 553 -1.16 120.85 -46.03
C LYS A 553 -1.15 122.04 -47.01
N SER A 554 -2.14 122.91 -46.90
CA SER A 554 -2.23 124.11 -47.73
C SER A 554 -1.06 125.06 -47.45
N MET A 555 -0.74 125.30 -46.18
CA MET A 555 0.39 126.17 -45.77
C MET A 555 1.75 125.65 -46.24
N LYS A 556 2.01 124.34 -46.12
CA LYS A 556 3.25 123.74 -46.63
C LYS A 556 3.38 123.94 -48.14
N ARG A 557 2.29 123.71 -48.87
CA ARG A 557 2.26 123.85 -50.33
C ARG A 557 2.54 125.29 -50.76
N ASP A 558 1.89 126.26 -50.12
CA ASP A 558 2.07 127.68 -50.43
C ASP A 558 3.51 128.16 -50.15
N LEU A 559 4.13 127.69 -49.06
CA LEU A 559 5.55 127.95 -48.75
C LEU A 559 6.51 127.34 -49.78
N GLU A 560 6.26 126.11 -50.25
CA GLU A 560 7.10 125.40 -51.22
C GLU A 560 6.95 125.92 -52.66
N GLU A 561 5.75 126.34 -53.07
CA GLU A 561 5.49 126.81 -54.44
C GLU A 561 5.91 128.27 -54.65
N ASN A 562 5.59 129.18 -53.71
CA ASN A 562 5.67 130.62 -53.95
C ASN A 562 6.89 131.31 -53.30
N TYR A 563 7.50 130.71 -52.27
CA TYR A 563 8.48 131.38 -51.40
C TYR A 563 9.83 130.67 -51.27
N THR A 564 10.18 129.82 -52.24
CA THR A 564 11.48 129.13 -52.33
C THR A 564 12.65 130.08 -52.63
N SER A 565 12.45 131.16 -53.39
CA SER A 565 13.49 132.16 -53.70
C SER A 565 13.67 133.21 -52.59
N ARG A 566 14.92 133.55 -52.23
CA ARG A 566 15.23 134.54 -51.17
C ARG A 566 14.61 135.93 -51.40
N TRP A 567 14.47 136.36 -52.65
CA TRP A 567 13.92 137.68 -52.99
C TRP A 567 12.42 137.79 -52.71
N ASN A 568 11.66 136.71 -52.95
CA ASN A 568 10.21 136.68 -52.72
C ASN A 568 9.84 136.61 -51.23
N ARG A 569 10.79 136.29 -50.36
CA ARG A 569 10.62 136.26 -48.89
C ARG A 569 10.61 137.66 -48.24
N HIS A 570 10.74 138.71 -49.04
CA HIS A 570 10.58 140.10 -48.57
C HIS A 570 9.18 140.67 -48.85
N SER A 571 8.27 139.90 -49.47
CA SER A 571 6.90 140.35 -49.77
C SER A 571 6.06 140.57 -48.50
N ALA A 572 5.03 141.40 -48.62
CA ALA A 572 4.08 141.64 -47.55
C ALA A 572 3.24 140.37 -47.25
N GLU A 573 2.92 139.58 -48.28
CA GLU A 573 2.18 138.32 -48.13
C GLU A 573 2.99 137.27 -47.35
N TYR A 574 4.28 137.10 -47.65
CA TYR A 574 5.13 136.14 -46.94
C TYR A 574 5.25 136.48 -45.45
N LYS A 575 5.40 137.76 -45.09
CA LYS A 575 5.45 138.19 -43.69
C LYS A 575 4.13 137.93 -42.96
N LYS A 576 3.00 138.03 -43.67
CA LYS A 576 1.68 137.72 -43.10
C LYS A 576 1.53 136.23 -42.80
N LEU A 577 1.91 135.37 -43.75
CA LEU A 577 1.92 133.91 -43.57
C LEU A 577 2.93 133.47 -42.49
N LEU A 578 4.12 134.07 -42.46
CA LEU A 578 5.12 133.80 -41.43
C LEU A 578 4.61 134.22 -40.04
N ASN A 579 3.96 135.38 -39.93
CA ASN A 579 3.35 135.81 -38.66
C ASN A 579 2.25 134.85 -38.21
N GLU A 580 1.40 134.35 -39.11
CA GLU A 580 0.36 133.37 -38.79
C GLU A 580 0.95 132.04 -38.27
N ILE A 581 2.06 131.59 -38.87
CA ILE A 581 2.84 130.43 -38.41
C ILE A 581 3.54 130.72 -37.08
N MET A 582 4.09 131.93 -36.89
CA MET A 582 4.84 132.32 -35.70
C MET A 582 3.96 132.64 -34.49
N GLU A 583 2.72 133.14 -34.68
CA GLU A 583 1.73 133.34 -33.59
C GLU A 583 1.45 132.04 -32.82
N ASN A 584 1.59 130.90 -33.51
CA ASN A 584 1.36 129.56 -32.98
C ASN A 584 2.65 128.81 -32.61
N THR A 585 3.74 129.56 -32.40
CA THR A 585 5.05 129.04 -32.01
C THR A 585 5.38 129.41 -30.57
N ALA A 586 5.94 128.47 -29.80
CA ALA A 586 6.39 128.75 -28.42
C ALA A 586 7.78 129.44 -28.38
N ASP A 587 8.56 129.27 -29.45
CA ASP A 587 9.90 129.81 -29.66
C ASP A 587 9.86 131.08 -30.55
N GLN A 588 10.20 132.24 -29.98
CA GLN A 588 10.19 133.54 -30.68
C GLN A 588 11.50 133.86 -31.42
N SER A 589 12.44 132.91 -31.48
CA SER A 589 13.66 133.08 -32.28
C SER A 589 13.35 133.14 -33.79
N ARG A 590 14.21 133.86 -34.53
CA ARG A 590 14.03 134.07 -35.97
C ARG A 590 14.35 132.77 -36.71
N LYS A 591 13.31 132.00 -37.07
CA LYS A 591 13.45 130.68 -37.69
C LYS A 591 13.79 130.77 -39.18
N HIS A 592 14.62 129.84 -39.64
CA HIS A 592 14.92 129.68 -41.06
C HIS A 592 13.76 128.98 -41.79
N TYR A 593 13.66 129.20 -43.09
CA TYR A 593 12.61 128.64 -43.94
C TYR A 593 12.58 127.10 -43.88
N GLU A 594 13.76 126.47 -43.87
CA GLU A 594 13.89 125.01 -43.79
C GLU A 594 13.29 124.45 -42.48
N GLU A 595 13.47 125.14 -41.35
CA GLU A 595 12.94 124.69 -40.05
C GLU A 595 11.41 124.73 -39.98
N ILE A 596 10.77 125.67 -40.68
CA ILE A 596 9.31 125.79 -40.71
C ILE A 596 8.70 124.64 -41.51
N ILE A 597 9.30 124.26 -42.63
CA ILE A 597 8.83 123.13 -43.43
C ILE A 597 8.98 121.80 -42.68
N GLU A 598 10.09 121.60 -41.96
CA GLU A 598 10.28 120.42 -41.13
C GLU A 598 9.22 120.31 -40.02
N ASP A 599 8.94 121.41 -39.32
CA ASP A 599 7.94 121.43 -38.25
C ASP A 599 6.52 121.15 -38.78
N ILE A 600 6.18 121.69 -39.96
CA ILE A 600 4.90 121.37 -40.64
C ILE A 600 4.85 119.89 -41.05
N GLY A 601 5.96 119.34 -41.56
CA GLY A 601 6.08 117.92 -41.90
C GLY A 601 5.88 116.98 -40.71
N TYR A 602 6.43 117.34 -39.54
CA TYR A 602 6.27 116.56 -38.31
C TYR A 602 4.83 116.63 -37.77
N ALA A 603 4.21 117.80 -37.84
CA ALA A 603 2.82 118.03 -37.44
C ALA A 603 1.81 117.19 -38.25
N LEU A 604 2.03 117.02 -39.56
CA LEU A 604 1.20 116.17 -40.43
C LEU A 604 1.24 114.69 -40.01
N LYS A 605 2.41 114.18 -39.58
CA LYS A 605 2.53 112.80 -39.08
C LYS A 605 1.73 112.58 -37.79
N ILE A 606 1.64 113.60 -36.92
CA ILE A 606 0.84 113.55 -35.69
C ILE A 606 -0.67 113.48 -36.03
N GLN A 607 -1.14 114.26 -37.01
CA GLN A 607 -2.53 114.18 -37.47
C GLN A 607 -2.89 112.79 -38.02
N GLU A 608 -2.01 112.14 -38.78
CA GLU A 608 -2.24 110.78 -39.29
C GLU A 608 -2.38 109.74 -38.17
N LYS A 609 -1.51 109.77 -37.17
CA LYS A 609 -1.60 108.85 -36.02
C LYS A 609 -2.85 109.09 -35.17
N ARG A 610 -3.28 110.34 -35.01
CA ARG A 610 -4.53 110.67 -34.28
C ARG A 610 -5.77 110.07 -34.97
N ASN A 611 -5.79 110.07 -36.30
CA ASN A 611 -6.84 109.45 -37.09
C ASN A 611 -6.85 107.91 -36.99
N TYR A 612 -5.69 107.28 -36.86
CA TYR A 612 -5.58 105.84 -36.67
C TYR A 612 -6.16 105.40 -35.32
N LEU A 613 -5.82 106.11 -34.23
CA LEU A 613 -6.35 105.83 -32.89
C LEU A 613 -7.89 105.94 -32.85
N SER A 614 -8.46 106.99 -33.47
CA SER A 614 -9.91 107.20 -33.53
C SER A 614 -10.66 106.04 -34.24
N LYS A 615 -10.04 105.39 -35.24
CA LYS A 615 -10.64 104.22 -35.90
C LYS A 615 -10.71 103.00 -34.98
N ILE A 616 -9.66 102.76 -34.18
CA ILE A 616 -9.63 101.65 -33.22
C ILE A 616 -10.69 101.86 -32.13
N GLU A 617 -10.81 103.09 -31.61
CA GLU A 617 -11.82 103.42 -30.59
C GLU A 617 -13.26 103.28 -31.10
N ALA A 618 -13.51 103.57 -32.38
CA ALA A 618 -14.80 103.33 -33.01
C ALA A 618 -15.16 101.84 -33.09
N SER A 619 -14.19 100.95 -33.38
CA SER A 619 -14.40 99.50 -33.41
C SER A 619 -14.70 98.90 -32.03
N ILE A 620 -14.05 99.41 -30.97
CA ILE A 620 -14.31 98.99 -29.58
C ILE A 620 -15.74 99.39 -29.16
N SER A 621 -16.17 100.61 -29.49
CA SER A 621 -17.51 101.10 -29.15
C SER A 621 -18.63 100.37 -29.92
N LEU A 622 -18.39 99.97 -31.18
CA LEU A 622 -19.36 99.23 -32.00
C LEU A 622 -19.67 97.83 -31.45
N LYS A 623 -18.73 97.24 -30.70
CA LYS A 623 -18.86 95.90 -30.13
C LYS A 623 -19.27 95.89 -28.66
N ASN A 624 -19.65 97.06 -28.10
CA ASN A 624 -20.01 97.22 -26.68
C ASN A 624 -18.95 96.68 -25.69
N ILE A 625 -17.67 96.74 -26.06
CA ILE A 625 -16.57 96.28 -25.21
C ILE A 625 -16.22 97.42 -24.25
N ASP A 626 -16.58 97.31 -22.96
CA ASP A 626 -16.16 98.25 -21.93
C ASP A 626 -14.72 97.94 -21.48
N PRO A 627 -13.73 98.83 -21.75
CA PRO A 627 -12.33 98.58 -21.41
C PRO A 627 -12.05 98.38 -19.92
N LYS A 628 -12.98 98.75 -19.01
CA LYS A 628 -12.78 98.63 -17.56
C LYS A 628 -13.26 97.31 -16.95
N ASP A 629 -14.24 96.62 -17.55
CA ASP A 629 -14.92 95.46 -16.95
C ASP A 629 -14.58 94.13 -17.67
N VAL A 630 -14.15 94.21 -18.93
CA VAL A 630 -13.90 93.06 -19.80
C VAL A 630 -12.76 92.15 -19.32
N SER A 631 -11.76 92.68 -18.61
CA SER A 631 -10.64 91.85 -18.14
C SER A 631 -11.04 90.83 -17.05
N GLU A 632 -11.98 91.21 -16.17
CA GLU A 632 -12.44 90.36 -15.08
C GLU A 632 -13.44 89.31 -15.60
N LYS A 633 -14.37 89.72 -16.47
CA LYS A 633 -15.32 88.82 -17.14
C LYS A 633 -14.63 87.79 -18.04
N ILE A 634 -13.62 88.19 -18.82
CA ILE A 634 -12.83 87.23 -19.62
C ILE A 634 -12.06 86.25 -18.74
N ARG A 635 -11.49 86.71 -17.62
CA ARG A 635 -10.76 85.83 -16.70
C ARG A 635 -11.70 84.80 -16.06
N TYR A 636 -12.90 85.23 -15.66
CA TYR A 636 -13.92 84.37 -15.08
C TYR A 636 -14.47 83.35 -16.10
N ALA A 637 -14.79 83.79 -17.33
CA ALA A 637 -15.21 82.91 -18.42
C ALA A 637 -14.15 81.85 -18.76
N LYS A 638 -12.87 82.24 -18.87
CA LYS A 638 -11.77 81.29 -19.13
C LYS A 638 -11.64 80.22 -18.05
N GLN A 639 -11.93 80.54 -16.78
CA GLN A 639 -11.92 79.56 -15.69
C GLN A 639 -13.06 78.55 -15.82
N ILE A 640 -14.27 79.00 -16.18
CA ILE A 640 -15.41 78.10 -16.36
C ILE A 640 -15.22 77.21 -17.60
N ILE A 641 -14.82 77.79 -18.74
CA ILE A 641 -14.56 77.07 -20.00
C ILE A 641 -13.44 76.03 -19.84
N SER A 642 -12.50 76.26 -18.91
CA SER A 642 -11.44 75.28 -18.60
C SER A 642 -11.94 74.01 -17.91
N ILE A 643 -13.11 74.04 -17.25
CA ILE A 643 -13.73 72.88 -16.62
C ILE A 643 -14.74 72.21 -17.57
N TYR A 644 -15.60 73.01 -18.19
CA TYR A 644 -16.57 72.57 -19.20
C TYR A 644 -16.36 73.35 -20.49
N PRO A 645 -15.78 72.73 -21.54
CA PRO A 645 -15.67 73.36 -22.85
C PRO A 645 -17.04 73.72 -23.41
N GLU A 646 -17.11 74.73 -24.27
CA GLU A 646 -18.34 75.32 -24.83
C GLU A 646 -19.33 74.28 -25.39
N ASN A 647 -18.82 73.24 -26.08
CA ASN A 647 -19.63 72.16 -26.66
C ASN A 647 -20.27 71.20 -25.64
N ASN A 648 -19.88 71.29 -24.36
CA ASN A 648 -20.32 70.43 -23.27
C ASN A 648 -21.11 71.20 -22.18
N MET A 649 -21.43 72.48 -22.39
CA MET A 649 -22.30 73.24 -21.48
C MET A 649 -23.77 72.96 -21.81
N SER A 650 -24.52 72.46 -20.83
CA SER A 650 -25.97 72.32 -20.94
C SER A 650 -26.67 73.65 -20.66
N ASP A 651 -27.91 73.80 -21.14
CA ASP A 651 -28.76 74.95 -20.82
C ASP A 651 -28.93 75.14 -19.30
N GLY A 652 -28.92 74.05 -18.53
CA GLY A 652 -28.96 74.10 -17.07
C GLY A 652 -27.68 74.71 -16.46
N MET A 653 -26.50 74.37 -16.96
CA MET A 653 -25.25 75.02 -16.52
C MET A 653 -25.22 76.51 -16.87
N ALA A 654 -25.68 76.89 -18.07
CA ALA A 654 -25.76 78.29 -18.48
C ALA A 654 -26.70 79.11 -17.57
N ARG A 655 -27.81 78.51 -17.12
CA ARG A 655 -28.72 79.13 -16.14
C ARG A 655 -28.08 79.34 -14.76
N LEU A 656 -27.22 78.42 -14.34
CA LEU A 656 -26.46 78.55 -13.09
C LEU A 656 -25.39 79.65 -13.15
N ILE A 657 -24.68 79.75 -14.27
CA ILE A 657 -23.65 80.78 -14.49
C ILE A 657 -24.27 82.18 -14.56
N SER A 658 -25.45 82.29 -15.17
CA SER A 658 -26.21 83.54 -15.24
C SER A 658 -26.91 83.93 -13.93
N GLY A 659 -26.94 83.05 -12.92
CA GLY A 659 -27.59 83.28 -11.63
C GLY A 659 -29.12 83.22 -11.66
N SER A 660 -29.69 82.63 -12.72
CA SER A 660 -31.14 82.51 -12.92
C SER A 660 -31.77 81.29 -12.25
N GLU A 661 -30.95 80.37 -11.72
CA GLU A 661 -31.35 79.14 -11.04
C GLU A 661 -30.42 78.89 -9.84
N SER A 662 -30.94 78.41 -8.71
CA SER A 662 -30.15 78.08 -7.50
C SER A 662 -30.12 76.58 -7.27
N ILE A 663 -28.95 76.01 -6.97
CA ILE A 663 -28.85 74.57 -6.66
C ILE A 663 -29.13 74.35 -5.17
N GLU A 664 -30.22 73.63 -4.87
CA GLU A 664 -30.62 73.25 -3.51
C GLU A 664 -29.64 72.25 -2.85
N TYR A 665 -28.87 71.51 -3.66
CA TYR A 665 -28.01 70.41 -3.23
C TYR A 665 -26.50 70.74 -3.20
N LEU A 666 -26.09 72.02 -3.26
CA LEU A 666 -24.67 72.42 -3.35
C LEU A 666 -23.82 71.87 -2.22
N ASP A 667 -24.27 72.12 -0.99
CA ASP A 667 -23.55 71.70 0.20
C ASP A 667 -23.57 70.16 0.35
N LYS A 668 -24.65 69.53 -0.12
CA LYS A 668 -24.77 68.07 -0.15
C LYS A 668 -23.78 67.45 -1.14
N ILE A 669 -23.65 67.98 -2.36
CA ILE A 669 -22.70 67.49 -3.38
C ILE A 669 -21.25 67.65 -2.90
N LYS A 670 -20.91 68.79 -2.28
CA LYS A 670 -19.57 69.01 -1.70
C LYS A 670 -19.30 68.03 -0.56
N SER A 671 -20.24 67.85 0.36
CA SER A 671 -20.12 66.92 1.49
C SER A 671 -19.99 65.46 1.03
N VAL A 672 -20.75 65.07 0.01
CA VAL A 672 -20.68 63.72 -0.59
C VAL A 672 -19.34 63.50 -1.28
N HIS A 673 -18.84 64.48 -2.04
CA HIS A 673 -17.51 64.42 -2.66
C HIS A 673 -16.40 64.27 -1.61
N GLU A 674 -16.41 65.09 -0.56
CA GLU A 674 -15.43 65.00 0.53
C GLU A 674 -15.49 63.66 1.26
N SER A 675 -16.70 63.15 1.55
CA SER A 675 -16.91 61.87 2.24
C SER A 675 -16.45 60.69 1.39
N LEU A 676 -16.77 60.68 0.09
CA LEU A 676 -16.33 59.65 -0.86
C LEU A 676 -14.81 59.62 -0.99
N MET A 677 -14.17 60.78 -1.21
CA MET A 677 -12.71 60.85 -1.33
C MET A 677 -12.01 60.46 -0.02
N LYS A 678 -12.59 60.82 1.13
CA LYS A 678 -12.08 60.41 2.44
C LYS A 678 -12.19 58.89 2.64
N GLY A 679 -13.31 58.29 2.25
CA GLY A 679 -13.50 56.84 2.30
C GLY A 679 -12.52 56.09 1.39
N ILE A 680 -12.33 56.56 0.14
CA ILE A 680 -11.34 56.00 -0.80
C ILE A 680 -9.93 56.12 -0.22
N ASN A 681 -9.57 57.25 0.39
CA ASN A 681 -8.26 57.43 1.01
C ASN A 681 -8.05 56.49 2.21
N TYR A 682 -9.06 56.30 3.07
CA TYR A 682 -8.98 55.36 4.19
C TYR A 682 -8.77 53.92 3.73
N LEU A 683 -9.46 53.49 2.67
CA LEU A 683 -9.23 52.17 2.09
C LEU A 683 -7.90 52.11 1.34
N SER A 684 -7.45 53.17 0.68
CA SER A 684 -6.16 53.23 -0.03
C SER A 684 -4.95 53.14 0.90
N ASP A 685 -5.07 53.67 2.13
CA ASP A 685 -4.04 53.51 3.16
C ASP A 685 -3.80 52.03 3.51
N ILE A 686 -4.85 51.21 3.50
CA ILE A 686 -4.84 49.79 3.86
C ILE A 686 -4.60 48.91 2.62
N PHE A 687 -5.25 49.24 1.51
CA PHE A 687 -5.21 48.57 0.21
C PHE A 687 -4.84 49.59 -0.87
N PRO A 688 -3.55 49.75 -1.22
CA PRO A 688 -3.10 50.74 -2.17
C PRO A 688 -3.84 50.71 -3.51
N SER A 689 -4.31 49.55 -3.97
CA SER A 689 -5.11 49.43 -5.19
C SER A 689 -6.39 50.28 -5.20
N PHE A 690 -6.93 50.64 -4.03
CA PHE A 690 -8.08 51.55 -3.93
C PHE A 690 -7.75 52.97 -4.39
N SER A 691 -6.48 53.37 -4.51
CA SER A 691 -6.14 54.65 -5.15
C SER A 691 -6.51 54.66 -6.63
N GLU A 692 -6.55 53.50 -7.29
CA GLU A 692 -6.89 53.41 -8.71
C GLU A 692 -8.38 53.66 -8.98
N LEU A 693 -9.20 53.65 -7.92
CA LEU A 693 -10.63 53.96 -8.00
C LEU A 693 -10.91 55.47 -8.17
N THR A 694 -9.89 56.33 -8.02
CA THR A 694 -10.01 57.75 -8.37
C THR A 694 -10.06 57.88 -9.89
N GLY A 695 -11.19 58.35 -10.43
CA GLY A 695 -11.49 58.41 -11.85
C GLY A 695 -12.39 57.26 -12.36
N SER A 696 -12.69 56.26 -11.52
CA SER A 696 -13.57 55.13 -11.87
C SER A 696 -15.06 55.48 -11.81
N THR A 697 -15.87 54.63 -12.43
CA THR A 697 -17.34 54.73 -12.38
C THR A 697 -17.88 54.35 -10.99
N PHE A 698 -19.01 54.90 -10.58
CA PHE A 698 -19.60 54.56 -9.27
C PHE A 698 -19.97 53.08 -9.15
N THR A 699 -20.30 52.42 -10.26
CA THR A 699 -20.56 50.98 -10.27
C THR A 699 -19.31 50.13 -10.07
N GLU A 700 -18.15 50.58 -10.54
CA GLU A 700 -16.86 49.93 -10.26
C GLU A 700 -16.46 50.12 -8.79
N ILE A 701 -16.68 51.31 -8.24
CA ILE A 701 -16.39 51.63 -6.84
C ILE A 701 -17.30 50.80 -5.90
N ASP A 702 -18.61 50.74 -6.18
CA ASP A 702 -19.56 49.94 -5.42
C ASP A 702 -19.16 48.45 -5.41
N LYS A 703 -18.81 47.89 -6.56
CA LYS A 703 -18.32 46.50 -6.66
C LYS A 703 -17.04 46.26 -5.85
N ALA A 704 -16.07 47.18 -5.91
CA ALA A 704 -14.83 47.07 -5.15
C ALA A 704 -15.09 47.10 -3.63
N VAL A 705 -16.01 47.95 -3.18
CA VAL A 705 -16.39 48.07 -1.76
C VAL A 705 -17.24 46.89 -1.28
N GLN A 706 -18.14 46.37 -2.12
CA GLN A 706 -18.86 45.13 -1.83
C GLN A 706 -17.91 43.93 -1.70
N THR A 707 -16.88 43.87 -2.55
CA THR A 707 -15.85 42.83 -2.45
C THR A 707 -15.09 42.96 -1.14
N ALA A 708 -14.70 44.18 -0.74
CA ALA A 708 -14.04 44.42 0.54
C ALA A 708 -14.95 44.09 1.74
N SER A 709 -16.23 44.45 1.73
CA SER A 709 -17.14 44.21 2.86
C SER A 709 -17.43 42.73 3.12
N LEU A 710 -17.25 41.87 2.12
CA LEU A 710 -17.37 40.41 2.25
C LEU A 710 -16.13 39.75 2.86
N ILE A 711 -15.00 40.46 2.95
CA ILE A 711 -13.76 39.93 3.52
C ILE A 711 -13.82 40.02 5.04
N ASP A 712 -13.67 38.87 5.72
CA ASP A 712 -13.32 38.83 7.14
C ASP A 712 -11.86 39.28 7.32
N ILE A 713 -11.69 40.59 7.49
CA ILE A 713 -10.38 41.25 7.53
C ILE A 713 -9.55 40.78 8.73
N ASP A 714 -10.17 40.42 9.85
CA ASP A 714 -9.46 39.95 11.04
C ASP A 714 -8.93 38.52 10.84
N ARG A 715 -9.72 37.62 10.22
CA ARG A 715 -9.20 36.31 9.79
C ARG A 715 -8.11 36.47 8.73
N TYR A 716 -8.25 37.40 7.79
CA TYR A 716 -7.22 37.67 6.78
C TYR A 716 -5.91 38.17 7.40
N VAL A 717 -5.98 39.05 8.40
CA VAL A 717 -4.80 39.52 9.14
C VAL A 717 -4.10 38.37 9.85
N LYS A 718 -4.83 37.49 10.54
CA LYS A 718 -4.25 36.30 11.18
C LYS A 718 -3.60 35.36 10.16
N PHE A 719 -4.28 35.12 9.02
CA PHE A 719 -3.69 34.36 7.92
C PHE A 719 -2.39 34.99 7.41
N ARG A 720 -2.36 36.32 7.23
CA ARG A 720 -1.16 37.05 6.81
C ARG A 720 -0.01 36.96 7.81
N GLU A 721 -0.30 37.00 9.10
CA GLU A 721 0.70 36.81 10.16
C GLU A 721 1.30 35.40 10.11
N LEU A 722 0.47 34.37 10.01
CA LEU A 722 0.92 33.00 9.86
C LEU A 722 1.74 32.82 8.58
N TYR A 723 1.28 33.40 7.46
CA TYR A 723 1.95 33.34 6.17
C TYR A 723 3.33 34.04 6.19
N GLU A 724 3.43 35.22 6.80
CA GLU A 724 4.70 35.94 6.96
C GLU A 724 5.64 35.22 7.95
N GLY A 725 5.08 34.60 9.00
CA GLY A 725 5.82 33.73 9.92
C GLY A 725 6.45 32.54 9.21
N LEU A 726 5.67 31.80 8.42
CA LEU A 726 6.18 30.68 7.61
C LEU A 726 7.23 31.14 6.57
N LYS A 727 6.98 32.26 5.90
CA LYS A 727 7.91 32.84 4.94
C LYS A 727 9.23 33.25 5.59
N SER A 728 9.20 33.73 6.83
CA SER A 728 10.39 34.06 7.62
C SER A 728 11.19 32.80 8.02
N SER A 729 10.49 31.69 8.28
CA SER A 729 11.09 30.35 8.41
C SER A 729 11.60 29.77 7.08
N GLY A 730 11.29 30.45 5.96
CA GLY A 730 11.73 30.14 4.61
C GLY A 730 10.81 29.20 3.82
N VAL A 731 9.69 28.77 4.40
CA VAL A 731 8.69 27.93 3.71
C VAL A 731 7.82 28.83 2.82
N ASP A 732 7.83 28.58 1.52
CA ASP A 732 7.06 29.37 0.56
C ASP A 732 5.83 28.61 0.07
N ILE A 733 4.66 28.98 0.60
CA ILE A 733 3.36 28.44 0.20
C ILE A 733 2.67 29.25 -0.90
N THR A 734 3.35 30.22 -1.53
CA THR A 734 2.80 30.98 -2.67
C THR A 734 2.17 30.08 -3.76
N PRO A 735 2.75 28.92 -4.13
CA PRO A 735 2.16 28.03 -5.13
C PRO A 735 0.78 27.46 -4.78
N LEU A 736 0.40 27.49 -3.49
CA LEU A 736 -0.89 27.00 -3.00
C LEU A 736 -1.99 28.07 -3.10
N LEU A 737 -1.63 29.35 -3.16
CA LEU A 737 -2.59 30.45 -3.24
C LEU A 737 -3.41 30.35 -4.55
N ASN A 738 -4.72 30.52 -4.46
CA ASN A 738 -5.69 30.38 -5.55
C ASN A 738 -5.85 28.97 -6.14
N SER A 739 -5.39 27.94 -5.44
CA SER A 739 -5.65 26.55 -5.83
C SER A 739 -6.75 25.96 -4.95
N GLN A 740 -7.58 25.06 -5.52
CA GLN A 740 -8.57 24.30 -4.74
C GLN A 740 -7.84 23.31 -3.84
N ILE A 741 -8.01 23.43 -2.53
CA ILE A 741 -7.16 22.79 -1.54
C ILE A 741 -8.03 22.06 -0.52
N HIS A 742 -7.72 20.79 -0.28
CA HIS A 742 -8.40 19.99 0.74
C HIS A 742 -7.90 20.34 2.15
N ILE A 743 -8.67 19.96 3.17
CA ILE A 743 -8.46 20.26 4.60
C ILE A 743 -7.07 19.95 5.17
N ASP A 744 -6.22 19.17 4.50
CA ASP A 744 -4.85 18.85 4.97
C ASP A 744 -3.76 19.14 3.92
N SER A 745 -4.12 19.77 2.80
CA SER A 745 -3.24 19.89 1.63
C SER A 745 -2.00 20.76 1.88
N VAL A 746 -2.04 21.74 2.80
CA VAL A 746 -0.87 22.59 3.12
C VAL A 746 0.17 21.81 3.93
N LEU A 747 -0.27 21.08 4.96
CA LEU A 747 0.61 20.22 5.76
C LEU A 747 1.18 19.06 4.92
N HIS A 748 0.35 18.43 4.09
CA HIS A 748 0.81 17.37 3.20
C HIS A 748 1.80 17.89 2.13
N ALA A 749 1.58 19.09 1.58
CA ALA A 749 2.54 19.73 0.67
C ALA A 749 3.88 20.01 1.36
N PHE A 750 3.87 20.50 2.61
CA PHE A 750 5.08 20.66 3.39
C PHE A 750 5.79 19.34 3.68
N LYS A 751 5.07 18.32 4.14
CA LYS A 751 5.64 17.00 4.41
C LYS A 751 6.26 16.40 3.15
N LYS A 752 5.60 16.54 1.99
CA LYS A 752 6.15 16.12 0.69
C LYS A 752 7.45 16.85 0.38
N ALA A 753 7.45 18.19 0.41
CA ALA A 753 8.61 19.01 0.08
C ALA A 753 9.79 18.78 1.05
N PHE A 754 9.51 18.68 2.35
CA PHE A 754 10.51 18.40 3.37
C PHE A 754 11.21 17.07 3.15
N ASN A 755 10.44 16.02 2.95
CA ASN A 755 10.96 14.69 2.71
C ASN A 755 11.73 14.61 1.38
N HIS A 756 11.24 15.26 0.33
CA HIS A 756 11.92 15.34 -0.96
C HIS A 756 13.30 16.02 -0.86
N GLU A 757 13.37 17.19 -0.21
CA GLU A 757 14.61 17.93 -0.03
C GLU A 757 15.57 17.20 0.92
N PHE A 758 15.07 16.57 1.98
CA PHE A 758 15.87 15.72 2.87
C PHE A 758 16.53 14.57 2.09
N ALA A 759 15.73 13.80 1.34
CA ALA A 759 16.24 12.69 0.54
C ALA A 759 17.26 13.18 -0.49
N THR A 760 16.92 14.23 -1.26
CA THR A 760 17.79 14.76 -2.32
C THR A 760 19.10 15.32 -1.78
N TYR A 761 19.07 16.05 -0.66
CA TYR A 761 20.27 16.60 -0.03
C TYR A 761 21.22 15.49 0.42
N TYR A 762 20.73 14.49 1.15
CA TYR A 762 21.59 13.44 1.66
C TYR A 762 22.04 12.44 0.57
N ILE A 763 21.24 12.21 -0.48
CA ILE A 763 21.68 11.44 -1.65
C ILE A 763 22.86 12.13 -2.34
N ARG A 764 22.80 13.45 -2.54
CA ARG A 764 23.86 14.23 -3.22
C ARG A 764 25.17 14.29 -2.43
N ASN A 765 25.09 14.23 -1.09
CA ASN A 765 26.24 14.35 -0.21
C ASN A 765 26.81 13.01 0.28
N ASP A 766 26.15 11.89 0.00
CA ASP A 766 26.65 10.55 0.37
C ASP A 766 27.50 9.95 -0.76
N ASP A 767 28.75 9.57 -0.46
CA ASP A 767 29.68 9.01 -1.45
C ASP A 767 29.17 7.74 -2.13
N ASN A 768 28.35 6.95 -1.44
CA ASN A 768 27.79 5.70 -1.96
C ASN A 768 26.53 5.92 -2.80
N LEU A 769 25.85 7.06 -2.64
CA LEU A 769 24.58 7.36 -3.31
C LEU A 769 24.70 8.42 -4.41
N LYS A 770 25.61 9.39 -4.29
CA LYS A 770 25.75 10.51 -5.23
C LYS A 770 26.01 10.08 -6.68
N ASN A 771 26.71 8.96 -6.85
CA ASN A 771 27.05 8.37 -8.15
C ASN A 771 26.17 7.17 -8.50
N PHE A 772 25.07 6.94 -7.76
CA PHE A 772 24.17 5.85 -8.05
C PHE A 772 23.60 5.97 -9.46
N ARG A 773 23.59 4.84 -10.17
CA ARG A 773 23.02 4.70 -11.51
C ARG A 773 22.28 3.38 -11.53
N THR A 774 20.97 3.43 -11.78
CA THR A 774 20.10 2.24 -11.81
C THR A 774 20.66 1.14 -12.69
N SER A 775 21.06 1.46 -13.92
CA SER A 775 21.63 0.47 -14.86
C SER A 775 22.93 -0.18 -14.37
N SER A 776 23.78 0.55 -13.64
CA SER A 776 25.01 -0.03 -13.08
C SER A 776 24.70 -0.91 -11.87
N HIS A 777 23.75 -0.49 -11.03
CA HIS A 777 23.32 -1.25 -9.86
C HIS A 777 22.61 -2.54 -10.27
N GLU A 778 21.69 -2.48 -11.24
CA GLU A 778 21.02 -3.66 -11.82
C GLU A 778 22.01 -4.63 -12.44
N ARG A 779 23.05 -4.13 -13.13
CA ARG A 779 24.12 -4.99 -13.65
C ARG A 779 24.88 -5.68 -12.51
N ILE A 780 25.19 -4.97 -11.42
CA ILE A 780 25.85 -5.57 -10.23
C ILE A 780 24.95 -6.63 -9.60
N ILE A 781 23.63 -6.37 -9.46
CA ILE A 781 22.65 -7.35 -8.98
C ILE A 781 22.66 -8.58 -9.89
N GLY A 782 22.59 -8.42 -11.21
CA GLY A 782 22.65 -9.53 -12.17
C GLY A 782 23.95 -10.34 -12.06
N MET A 783 25.09 -9.66 -11.89
CA MET A 783 26.38 -10.32 -11.65
C MET A 783 26.41 -11.05 -10.31
N PHE A 784 25.84 -10.48 -9.25
CA PHE A 784 25.70 -11.12 -7.94
C PHE A 784 24.82 -12.37 -8.02
N ILE A 785 23.64 -12.30 -8.65
CA ILE A 785 22.76 -13.46 -8.84
C ILE A 785 23.48 -14.57 -9.62
N GLY A 786 24.17 -14.21 -10.71
CA GLY A 786 24.94 -15.17 -11.50
C GLY A 786 26.10 -15.79 -10.72
N TYR A 787 26.76 -15.00 -9.88
CA TYR A 787 27.82 -15.45 -8.96
C TYR A 787 27.25 -16.39 -7.89
N ASP A 788 26.14 -16.03 -7.28
CA ASP A 788 25.54 -16.76 -6.18
C ASP A 788 25.01 -18.14 -6.62
N LYS A 789 24.37 -18.20 -7.79
CA LYS A 789 23.99 -19.48 -8.42
C LYS A 789 25.21 -20.39 -8.64
N LYS A 790 26.30 -19.86 -9.18
CA LYS A 790 27.55 -20.63 -9.35
C LYS A 790 28.14 -21.08 -8.02
N ARG A 791 28.08 -20.23 -6.98
CA ARG A 791 28.53 -20.58 -5.61
C ARG A 791 27.73 -21.75 -5.06
N ILE A 792 26.40 -21.73 -5.21
CA ILE A 792 25.50 -22.82 -4.80
C ILE A 792 25.82 -24.11 -5.57
N ASP A 793 25.98 -24.05 -6.89
CA ASP A 793 26.29 -25.23 -7.72
C ASP A 793 27.64 -25.86 -7.35
N ILE A 794 28.65 -25.04 -7.07
CA ILE A 794 29.96 -25.51 -6.60
C ILE A 794 29.84 -26.11 -5.19
N SER A 795 29.05 -25.50 -4.30
CA SER A 795 28.79 -26.02 -2.96
C SER A 795 28.15 -27.41 -3.01
N ARG A 796 27.15 -27.61 -3.89
CA ARG A 796 26.52 -28.91 -4.17
C ARG A 796 27.54 -29.95 -4.63
N ALA A 797 28.30 -29.64 -5.69
CA ALA A 797 29.29 -30.56 -6.25
C ALA A 797 30.37 -30.97 -5.24
N ASN A 798 30.85 -30.00 -4.44
CA ASN A 798 31.83 -30.25 -3.40
C ASN A 798 31.29 -31.11 -2.27
N LEU A 799 30.04 -30.88 -1.83
CA LEU A 799 29.42 -31.71 -0.80
C LEU A 799 29.23 -33.15 -1.28
N VAL A 800 28.76 -33.35 -2.51
CA VAL A 800 28.63 -34.70 -3.11
C VAL A 800 29.99 -35.40 -3.18
N SER A 801 31.04 -34.69 -3.61
CA SER A 801 32.41 -35.21 -3.65
C SER A 801 32.87 -35.68 -2.25
N GLU A 802 32.71 -34.82 -1.24
CA GLU A 802 33.12 -35.10 0.14
C GLU A 802 32.34 -36.28 0.75
N LEU A 803 31.02 -36.35 0.54
CA LEU A 803 30.22 -37.47 1.04
C LEU A 803 30.54 -38.79 0.32
N THR A 804 30.88 -38.74 -0.97
CA THR A 804 31.28 -39.93 -1.74
C THR A 804 32.61 -40.48 -1.24
N GLU A 805 33.56 -39.60 -0.91
CA GLU A 805 34.85 -39.98 -0.33
C GLU A 805 34.67 -40.65 1.04
N ARG A 806 33.87 -40.04 1.94
CA ARG A 806 33.54 -40.63 3.25
C ARG A 806 32.86 -41.98 3.14
N ARG A 807 31.93 -42.13 2.19
CA ARG A 807 31.26 -43.41 1.91
C ARG A 807 32.28 -44.49 1.52
N ARG A 808 33.22 -44.16 0.65
CA ARG A 808 34.28 -45.07 0.20
C ARG A 808 35.16 -45.52 1.36
N GLU A 809 35.57 -44.58 2.22
CA GLU A 809 36.35 -44.89 3.42
C GLU A 809 35.58 -45.82 4.37
N ALA A 810 34.29 -45.56 4.59
CA ALA A 810 33.45 -46.40 5.43
C ALA A 810 33.24 -47.81 4.84
N LEU A 811 33.06 -47.94 3.54
CA LEU A 811 32.96 -49.24 2.85
C LEU A 811 34.24 -50.05 2.97
N ALA A 812 35.41 -49.41 2.92
CA ALA A 812 36.70 -50.05 3.17
C ALA A 812 36.87 -50.49 4.63
N LYS A 813 36.34 -49.69 5.57
CA LYS A 813 36.40 -49.97 7.02
C LYS A 813 35.43 -51.08 7.46
N TYR A 814 34.27 -51.20 6.83
CA TYR A 814 33.19 -52.13 7.21
C TYR A 814 32.77 -53.07 6.06
N PRO A 815 33.68 -53.93 5.55
CA PRO A 815 33.40 -54.80 4.40
C PRO A 815 32.29 -55.83 4.68
N GLY A 816 32.12 -56.27 5.94
CA GLY A 816 31.06 -57.21 6.33
C GLY A 816 29.65 -56.65 6.09
N SER A 817 29.41 -55.39 6.49
CA SER A 817 28.14 -54.70 6.28
C SER A 817 27.83 -54.51 4.79
N SER A 818 28.86 -54.22 3.98
CA SER A 818 28.73 -54.18 2.52
C SER A 818 28.28 -55.53 1.93
N MET A 819 28.87 -56.64 2.39
CA MET A 819 28.52 -57.98 1.92
C MET A 819 27.10 -58.39 2.30
N ILE A 820 26.63 -57.99 3.50
CA ILE A 820 25.24 -58.21 3.93
C ILE A 820 24.27 -57.54 2.95
N ILE A 821 24.49 -56.26 2.60
CA ILE A 821 23.64 -55.52 1.66
C ILE A 821 23.60 -56.20 0.28
N LYS A 822 24.77 -56.61 -0.25
CA LYS A 822 24.86 -57.31 -1.54
C LYS A 822 24.12 -58.66 -1.52
N THR A 823 24.23 -59.40 -0.42
CA THR A 823 23.57 -60.70 -0.22
C THR A 823 22.06 -60.54 -0.15
N GLU A 824 21.55 -59.58 0.63
CA GLU A 824 20.10 -59.35 0.73
C GLU A 824 19.48 -58.82 -0.57
N ASN A 825 20.21 -58.01 -1.35
CA ASN A 825 19.74 -57.54 -2.66
C ASN A 825 19.62 -58.68 -3.70
N ALA A 826 20.49 -59.69 -3.63
CA ALA A 826 20.44 -60.85 -4.53
C ALA A 826 19.26 -61.79 -4.26
N LYS A 827 18.65 -61.73 -3.07
CA LYS A 827 17.51 -62.57 -2.69
C LYS A 827 16.22 -62.05 -3.34
N LYS A 828 15.50 -62.94 -4.04
CA LYS A 828 14.15 -62.67 -4.60
C LYS A 828 13.02 -62.96 -3.61
N ARG A 829 13.27 -63.77 -2.58
CA ARG A 829 12.34 -64.13 -1.48
C ARG A 829 13.16 -64.28 -0.19
N PHE A 830 12.51 -64.23 0.97
CA PHE A 830 13.15 -64.42 2.29
C PHE A 830 14.29 -63.42 2.61
N GLN A 831 14.12 -62.17 2.18
CA GLN A 831 14.96 -61.07 2.66
C GLN A 831 14.75 -60.86 4.15
N LYS A 832 15.83 -60.58 4.89
CA LYS A 832 15.79 -60.32 6.34
C LYS A 832 14.76 -59.22 6.68
N PRO A 833 14.05 -59.31 7.82
CA PRO A 833 13.27 -58.20 8.35
C PRO A 833 14.12 -56.93 8.47
N LEU A 834 13.57 -55.78 8.07
CA LEU A 834 14.32 -54.52 8.03
C LEU A 834 14.89 -54.11 9.39
N LYS A 835 14.15 -54.37 10.48
CA LYS A 835 14.62 -54.13 11.85
C LYS A 835 15.93 -54.88 12.17
N ILE A 836 16.03 -56.14 11.74
CA ILE A 836 17.23 -56.97 11.93
C ILE A 836 18.35 -56.45 11.02
N LEU A 837 18.04 -56.18 9.75
CA LEU A 837 19.00 -55.65 8.78
C LEU A 837 19.61 -54.33 9.26
N PHE A 838 18.79 -53.37 9.71
CA PHE A 838 19.27 -52.09 10.23
C PHE A 838 20.14 -52.26 11.46
N SER A 839 19.82 -53.18 12.38
CA SER A 839 20.64 -53.44 13.56
C SER A 839 22.05 -54.00 13.22
N GLU A 840 22.19 -54.69 12.09
CA GLU A 840 23.49 -55.16 11.57
C GLU A 840 24.25 -54.08 10.79
N LEU A 841 23.56 -53.00 10.37
CA LEU A 841 24.12 -51.92 9.55
C LEU A 841 24.37 -50.61 10.32
N VAL A 842 24.14 -50.58 11.64
CA VAL A 842 24.24 -49.37 12.49
C VAL A 842 25.54 -48.61 12.27
N GLU A 843 26.69 -49.30 12.16
CA GLU A 843 28.01 -48.65 12.07
C GLU A 843 28.27 -47.99 10.71
N ILE A 844 27.78 -48.57 9.62
CA ILE A 844 28.02 -48.08 8.25
C ILE A 844 26.92 -47.12 7.77
N MET A 845 25.72 -47.18 8.38
CA MET A 845 24.56 -46.42 7.95
C MET A 845 24.82 -44.90 7.87
N PRO A 846 25.47 -44.24 8.86
CA PRO A 846 25.72 -42.79 8.79
C PRO A 846 26.60 -42.37 7.61
N ALA A 847 27.47 -43.25 7.11
CA ALA A 847 28.31 -42.94 5.95
C ALA A 847 27.63 -43.27 4.61
N LEU A 848 26.79 -44.32 4.57
CA LEU A 848 26.03 -44.66 3.37
C LEU A 848 24.86 -43.68 3.15
N LYS A 849 24.09 -43.47 4.21
CA LYS A 849 22.83 -42.73 4.27
C LYS A 849 22.83 -41.79 5.49
N PRO A 850 23.62 -40.71 5.47
CA PRO A 850 23.75 -39.77 6.60
C PRO A 850 22.43 -39.11 7.01
N CYS A 851 21.42 -39.06 6.13
CA CYS A 851 20.07 -38.66 6.50
C CYS A 851 19.08 -39.79 6.30
N ILE A 852 18.31 -40.08 7.35
CA ILE A 852 17.20 -41.03 7.32
C ILE A 852 15.90 -40.25 7.51
N MET A 853 14.94 -40.46 6.62
CA MET A 853 13.62 -39.81 6.64
C MET A 853 12.55 -40.85 6.98
N MET A 854 11.78 -40.65 8.05
CA MET A 854 10.81 -41.64 8.54
C MET A 854 9.55 -40.98 9.13
N SER A 855 8.45 -41.73 9.22
CA SER A 855 7.35 -41.37 10.14
C SER A 855 7.72 -41.75 11.59
N PRO A 856 7.08 -41.14 12.61
CA PRO A 856 7.30 -41.50 14.02
C PRO A 856 7.10 -43.01 14.28
N ASN A 857 6.12 -43.61 13.60
CA ASN A 857 5.84 -45.04 13.66
C ASN A 857 6.97 -45.89 13.10
N ASN A 858 7.52 -45.50 11.95
CA ASN A 858 8.63 -46.21 11.34
C ASN A 858 9.90 -46.11 12.20
N VAL A 859 10.14 -44.98 12.86
CA VAL A 859 11.22 -44.86 13.84
C VAL A 859 11.07 -45.92 14.94
N SER A 860 9.90 -46.00 15.56
CA SER A 860 9.60 -46.95 16.65
C SER A 860 9.63 -48.42 16.19
N ALA A 861 9.19 -48.69 14.95
CA ALA A 861 9.12 -50.04 14.42
C ALA A 861 10.52 -50.60 14.06
N TYR A 862 11.35 -49.81 13.39
CA TYR A 862 12.55 -50.30 12.69
C TYR A 862 13.88 -49.88 13.29
N LEU A 863 13.96 -48.74 13.98
CA LEU A 863 15.22 -48.31 14.60
C LEU A 863 15.28 -48.87 16.03
N ASP A 864 16.37 -49.57 16.36
CA ASP A 864 16.62 -49.98 17.74
C ASP A 864 17.22 -48.83 18.58
N SER A 865 17.48 -49.08 19.87
CA SER A 865 18.07 -48.10 20.78
C SER A 865 19.58 -47.91 20.60
N LYS A 866 20.23 -48.67 19.70
CA LYS A 866 21.66 -48.50 19.38
C LYS A 866 21.87 -47.38 18.37
N PHE A 867 20.85 -47.02 17.60
CA PHE A 867 20.90 -45.86 16.72
C PHE A 867 21.00 -44.56 17.54
N SER A 868 21.93 -43.70 17.15
CA SER A 868 22.08 -42.36 17.69
C SER A 868 22.36 -41.38 16.56
N PHE A 869 21.57 -40.32 16.50
CA PHE A 869 21.66 -39.23 15.53
C PHE A 869 22.19 -37.98 16.21
N ASP A 870 23.03 -37.24 15.48
CA ASP A 870 23.52 -35.96 15.97
C ASP A 870 22.42 -34.89 15.92
N LEU A 871 21.53 -34.96 14.94
CA LEU A 871 20.41 -34.04 14.76
C LEU A 871 19.11 -34.79 14.46
N LEU A 872 18.05 -34.47 15.19
CA LEU A 872 16.66 -34.80 14.88
C LEU A 872 15.95 -33.55 14.40
N ILE A 873 15.21 -33.66 13.30
CA ILE A 873 14.33 -32.60 12.80
C ILE A 873 12.93 -33.16 12.75
N PHE A 874 12.01 -32.56 13.51
CA PHE A 874 10.58 -32.75 13.28
C PHE A 874 10.10 -31.68 12.31
N ASP A 875 9.40 -32.07 11.26
CA ASP A 875 8.63 -31.12 10.43
C ASP A 875 7.14 -31.36 10.63
N GLU A 876 6.35 -30.29 10.45
CA GLU A 876 4.93 -30.25 10.84
C GLU A 876 4.71 -30.68 12.30
N ALA A 877 5.57 -30.20 13.20
CA ALA A 877 5.54 -30.56 14.61
C ALA A 877 4.24 -30.18 15.36
N SER A 878 3.44 -29.25 14.82
CA SER A 878 2.10 -28.95 15.34
C SER A 878 1.11 -30.11 15.16
N GLN A 879 1.42 -31.08 14.31
CA GLN A 879 0.61 -32.28 14.08
C GLN A 879 1.11 -33.50 14.89
N LEU A 880 2.26 -33.40 15.55
CA LEU A 880 2.87 -34.52 16.29
C LEU A 880 2.54 -34.45 17.77
N THR A 881 1.98 -35.53 18.31
CA THR A 881 1.72 -35.65 19.75
C THR A 881 3.00 -35.97 20.53
N PRO A 882 3.09 -35.64 21.83
CA PRO A 882 4.24 -35.97 22.66
C PRO A 882 4.64 -37.45 22.62
N PRO A 883 3.73 -38.43 22.76
CA PRO A 883 4.10 -39.84 22.73
C PRO A 883 4.73 -40.29 21.40
N GLU A 884 4.27 -39.76 20.27
CA GLU A 884 4.82 -40.06 18.94
C GLU A 884 6.28 -39.57 18.81
N ALA A 885 6.61 -38.45 19.44
CA ALA A 885 7.94 -37.87 19.36
C ALA A 885 8.99 -38.58 20.24
N VAL A 886 8.58 -39.18 21.37
CA VAL A 886 9.49 -39.76 22.38
C VAL A 886 10.47 -40.76 21.76
N GLY A 887 9.99 -41.68 20.92
CA GLY A 887 10.84 -42.67 20.26
C GLY A 887 11.94 -42.02 19.41
N SER A 888 11.65 -40.91 18.74
CA SER A 888 12.66 -40.21 17.95
C SER A 888 13.64 -39.43 18.85
N LEU A 889 13.14 -38.77 19.90
CA LEU A 889 13.94 -37.95 20.82
C LEU A 889 15.03 -38.74 21.54
N ILE A 890 14.74 -39.96 21.99
CA ILE A 890 15.73 -40.79 22.70
C ILE A 890 16.91 -41.22 21.81
N ARG A 891 16.73 -41.19 20.49
CA ARG A 891 17.76 -41.54 19.50
C ARG A 891 18.54 -40.33 19.00
N ALA A 892 18.36 -39.13 19.58
CA ALA A 892 19.01 -37.91 19.10
C ALA A 892 19.69 -37.10 20.21
N LYS A 893 20.70 -36.31 19.82
CA LYS A 893 21.45 -35.40 20.72
C LYS A 893 20.99 -33.94 20.65
N GLN A 894 20.42 -33.54 19.52
CA GLN A 894 19.94 -32.19 19.20
C GLN A 894 18.59 -32.33 18.52
N VAL A 895 17.65 -31.41 18.77
CA VAL A 895 16.33 -31.39 18.12
C VAL A 895 16.03 -30.03 17.51
N ILE A 896 15.50 -30.04 16.29
CA ILE A 896 14.86 -28.89 15.68
C ILE A 896 13.39 -29.23 15.50
N VAL A 897 12.53 -28.43 16.10
CA VAL A 897 11.07 -28.62 16.06
C VAL A 897 10.53 -27.61 15.06
N SER A 898 10.28 -28.05 13.84
CA SER A 898 9.83 -27.20 12.74
C SER A 898 8.31 -27.27 12.60
N GLY A 899 7.66 -26.12 12.53
CA GLY A 899 6.21 -26.02 12.45
C GLY A 899 5.75 -24.58 12.51
N ASP A 900 4.45 -24.41 12.76
CA ASP A 900 3.81 -23.12 12.90
C ASP A 900 2.71 -23.23 13.96
N THR A 901 2.82 -22.44 15.02
CA THR A 901 1.89 -22.46 16.16
C THR A 901 0.51 -21.88 15.79
N GLN A 902 0.41 -21.13 14.70
CA GLN A 902 -0.86 -20.57 14.23
C GLN A 902 -1.63 -21.53 13.31
N GLN A 903 -0.98 -22.61 12.85
CA GLN A 903 -1.60 -23.62 11.99
C GLN A 903 -2.49 -24.59 12.78
N LEU A 904 -3.26 -25.39 12.04
CA LEU A 904 -4.18 -26.34 12.64
C LEU A 904 -3.45 -27.34 13.56
N PRO A 905 -4.05 -27.71 14.71
CA PRO A 905 -3.58 -28.78 15.59
C PRO A 905 -3.85 -30.18 15.00
N PRO A 906 -3.40 -31.27 15.63
CA PRO A 906 -3.56 -32.65 15.11
C PRO A 906 -5.03 -33.06 14.94
N THR A 907 -5.32 -33.95 14.00
CA THR A 907 -6.71 -34.36 13.66
C THR A 907 -7.48 -35.00 14.82
N SER A 908 -6.79 -35.65 15.76
CA SER A 908 -7.38 -36.24 16.98
C SER A 908 -8.07 -35.22 17.88
N PHE A 909 -7.69 -33.93 17.78
CA PHE A 909 -8.38 -32.81 18.40
C PHE A 909 -9.84 -32.73 17.94
N PHE A 910 -10.12 -32.90 16.63
CA PHE A 910 -11.49 -32.88 16.08
C PHE A 910 -12.32 -34.10 16.49
N GLU A 911 -11.69 -35.25 16.71
CA GLU A 911 -12.37 -36.44 17.23
C GLU A 911 -12.77 -36.26 18.70
N ASN A 912 -11.89 -35.66 19.52
CA ASN A 912 -12.13 -35.39 20.94
C ASN A 912 -13.16 -34.27 21.18
N ILE A 913 -13.29 -33.30 20.29
CA ILE A 913 -14.34 -32.25 20.37
C ILE A 913 -15.76 -32.84 20.30
N ASN A 914 -15.96 -34.00 19.64
CA ASN A 914 -17.24 -34.69 19.62
C ASN A 914 -17.57 -35.44 20.93
N VAL A 915 -16.61 -35.56 21.85
CA VAL A 915 -16.79 -36.13 23.18
C VAL A 915 -16.85 -34.98 24.18
N SER A 916 -18.05 -34.54 24.51
CA SER A 916 -18.31 -33.54 25.55
C SER A 916 -17.82 -34.03 26.91
N LYS A 917 -16.55 -33.83 27.22
CA LYS A 917 -15.95 -33.96 28.55
C LYS A 917 -14.57 -33.35 28.50
N TYR A 918 -14.43 -32.09 28.91
CA TYR A 918 -13.43 -31.58 29.87
C TYR A 918 -13.82 -30.11 30.14
N GLU A 919 -14.60 -29.91 31.20
CA GLU A 919 -14.72 -28.63 31.89
C GLU A 919 -13.53 -28.56 32.86
N ASP A 920 -12.41 -27.97 32.44
CA ASP A 920 -11.36 -27.44 33.33
C ASP A 920 -10.46 -26.49 32.51
N ASP A 921 -10.11 -25.33 33.07
CA ASP A 921 -9.35 -24.21 32.47
C ASP A 921 -7.87 -24.51 32.14
N TYR A 922 -7.50 -25.78 31.91
CA TYR A 922 -6.15 -26.13 31.48
C TYR A 922 -6.09 -26.21 29.95
N VAL A 923 -5.24 -25.38 29.35
CA VAL A 923 -4.83 -25.54 27.94
C VAL A 923 -4.12 -26.88 27.82
N VAL A 924 -4.79 -27.88 27.26
CA VAL A 924 -4.18 -29.16 26.95
C VAL A 924 -3.27 -28.93 25.74
N LEU A 925 -1.95 -28.87 25.97
CA LEU A 925 -0.96 -28.79 24.90
C LEU A 925 -0.84 -30.19 24.26
N ASP A 926 -1.57 -30.40 23.18
CA ASP A 926 -1.72 -31.71 22.52
C ASP A 926 -0.59 -32.05 21.54
N ASN A 927 0.29 -31.10 21.22
CA ASN A 927 1.40 -31.31 20.27
C ASN A 927 2.76 -30.85 20.83
N ILE A 928 3.84 -31.37 20.24
CA ILE A 928 5.21 -31.10 20.70
C ILE A 928 5.67 -29.66 20.46
N LEU A 929 5.14 -28.98 19.44
CA LEU A 929 5.54 -27.62 19.10
C LEU A 929 5.12 -26.68 20.21
N ASP A 930 3.84 -26.71 20.58
CA ASP A 930 3.28 -25.86 21.63
C ASP A 930 3.86 -26.22 23.00
N GLN A 931 4.13 -27.51 23.26
CA GLN A 931 4.76 -27.95 24.50
C GLN A 931 6.18 -27.38 24.64
N TYR A 932 7.03 -27.48 23.62
CA TYR A 932 8.37 -26.89 23.68
C TYR A 932 8.34 -25.35 23.71
N ASP A 933 7.37 -24.70 23.05
CA ASP A 933 7.23 -23.23 23.06
C ASP A 933 6.85 -22.76 24.48
N ALA A 934 5.88 -23.41 25.10
CA ALA A 934 5.42 -23.11 26.46
C ALA A 934 6.52 -23.28 27.52
N ILE A 935 7.41 -24.26 27.36
CA ILE A 935 8.52 -24.51 28.29
C ILE A 935 9.72 -23.57 28.00
N GLY A 936 9.70 -22.84 26.88
CA GLY A 936 10.67 -21.81 26.54
C GLY A 936 11.90 -22.32 25.79
N LEU A 937 11.75 -23.35 24.95
CA LEU A 937 12.80 -23.70 23.99
C LEU A 937 13.06 -22.52 23.04
N SER A 938 14.31 -22.25 22.70
CA SER A 938 14.67 -21.13 21.82
C SER A 938 13.90 -21.18 20.50
N LYS A 939 13.43 -20.03 20.00
CA LYS A 939 12.62 -19.92 18.77
C LYS A 939 13.34 -19.11 17.71
N ILE A 940 13.37 -19.61 16.48
CA ILE A 940 13.84 -18.88 15.29
C ILE A 940 12.66 -18.78 14.32
N SER A 941 12.17 -17.56 14.11
CA SER A 941 11.10 -17.30 13.13
C SER A 941 11.67 -16.93 11.77
N LEU A 942 11.17 -17.59 10.72
CA LEU A 942 11.39 -17.21 9.34
C LEU A 942 10.54 -15.99 9.01
N LYS A 943 11.13 -15.03 8.28
CA LYS A 943 10.51 -13.70 8.08
C LYS A 943 9.96 -13.47 6.69
N TRP A 944 10.64 -13.96 5.65
CA TRP A 944 10.31 -13.61 4.27
C TRP A 944 9.23 -14.53 3.71
N HIS A 945 8.17 -13.97 3.14
CA HIS A 945 7.10 -14.73 2.49
C HIS A 945 7.28 -14.74 0.97
N TYR A 946 7.35 -15.94 0.38
CA TYR A 946 7.68 -16.18 -1.03
C TYR A 946 6.54 -16.80 -1.84
N ARG A 947 5.44 -17.22 -1.21
CA ARG A 947 4.38 -18.01 -1.86
C ARG A 947 3.42 -17.13 -2.66
N SER A 948 2.98 -16.01 -2.07
CA SER A 948 2.00 -15.14 -2.69
C SER A 948 2.63 -14.25 -3.75
N VAL A 949 2.15 -14.36 -4.98
CA VAL A 949 2.49 -13.45 -6.09
C VAL A 949 1.95 -12.03 -5.82
N ASP A 950 0.83 -11.93 -5.10
CA ASP A 950 0.20 -10.68 -4.68
C ASP A 950 0.23 -10.57 -3.15
N ASP A 951 0.80 -9.48 -2.64
CA ASP A 951 0.94 -9.18 -1.22
C ASP A 951 -0.39 -9.17 -0.45
N ARG A 952 -1.51 -8.90 -1.13
CA ARG A 952 -2.86 -8.91 -0.54
C ARG A 952 -3.30 -10.31 -0.07
N LEU A 953 -2.79 -11.38 -0.66
CA LEU A 953 -3.15 -12.76 -0.29
C LEU A 953 -2.70 -13.12 1.12
N ILE A 954 -1.56 -12.58 1.57
CA ILE A 954 -1.01 -12.85 2.91
C ILE A 954 -1.27 -11.69 3.88
N ALA A 955 -1.65 -10.51 3.40
CA ALA A 955 -1.83 -9.31 4.22
C ALA A 955 -2.81 -9.50 5.39
N PHE A 956 -3.92 -10.22 5.18
CA PHE A 956 -4.86 -10.55 6.25
C PHE A 956 -4.20 -11.41 7.32
N SER A 957 -3.62 -12.56 6.93
CA SER A 957 -3.02 -13.48 7.89
C SER A 957 -1.81 -12.87 8.60
N ASN A 958 -0.97 -12.11 7.88
CA ASN A 958 0.18 -11.40 8.45
C ASN A 958 -0.25 -10.42 9.54
N ARG A 959 -1.34 -9.66 9.32
CA ARG A 959 -1.85 -8.69 10.29
C ARG A 959 -2.46 -9.35 11.53
N TYR A 960 -3.27 -10.40 11.37
CA TYR A 960 -4.08 -10.94 12.46
C TYR A 960 -3.42 -12.10 13.23
N PHE A 961 -2.49 -12.84 12.61
CA PHE A 961 -1.87 -14.03 13.22
C PHE A 961 -0.36 -13.90 13.43
N TYR A 962 0.30 -13.00 12.70
CA TYR A 962 1.76 -12.85 12.73
C TYR A 962 2.23 -11.45 13.11
N ASP A 963 1.36 -10.57 13.61
CA ASP A 963 1.69 -9.20 14.08
C ASP A 963 2.50 -8.37 13.06
N ASN A 964 2.24 -8.53 11.76
CA ASN A 964 3.00 -7.94 10.66
C ASN A 964 4.51 -8.25 10.69
N SER A 965 4.90 -9.39 11.26
CA SER A 965 6.30 -9.82 11.33
C SER A 965 6.82 -10.46 10.03
N LEU A 966 5.92 -10.81 9.09
CA LEU A 966 6.31 -11.33 7.78
C LEU A 966 6.61 -10.20 6.79
N GLU A 967 7.72 -10.35 6.08
CA GLU A 967 8.21 -9.48 5.03
C GLU A 967 7.72 -10.00 3.68
N THR A 968 7.03 -9.17 2.90
CA THR A 968 6.52 -9.52 1.56
C THR A 968 7.17 -8.64 0.50
N PHE A 969 7.44 -9.20 -0.68
CA PHE A 969 7.81 -8.37 -1.83
C PHE A 969 6.56 -7.71 -2.43
N PRO A 970 6.56 -6.38 -2.65
CA PRO A 970 5.42 -5.73 -3.27
C PRO A 970 5.25 -6.22 -4.71
N SER A 971 4.00 -6.45 -5.11
CA SER A 971 3.65 -6.88 -6.46
C SER A 971 4.08 -5.85 -7.53
N SER A 972 4.67 -6.33 -8.64
CA SER A 972 5.20 -5.49 -9.73
C SER A 972 4.16 -5.04 -10.76
N TYR A 973 2.93 -5.54 -10.69
CA TYR A 973 1.86 -5.23 -11.64
C TYR A 973 0.87 -4.21 -11.05
N LYS A 974 0.18 -3.45 -11.92
CA LYS A 974 -0.88 -2.54 -11.47
C LYS A 974 -1.97 -3.36 -10.77
N LYS A 975 -2.12 -3.17 -9.45
CA LYS A 975 -3.17 -3.77 -8.63
C LYS A 975 -4.54 -3.44 -9.26
N SER A 976 -5.17 -4.43 -9.88
CA SER A 976 -6.55 -4.34 -10.38
C SER A 976 -7.51 -4.85 -9.29
N ASN A 977 -8.80 -4.52 -9.42
CA ASN A 977 -9.83 -5.09 -8.54
C ASN A 977 -10.01 -6.60 -8.72
N ASP A 978 -9.59 -7.16 -9.85
CA ASP A 978 -9.73 -8.58 -10.20
C ASP A 978 -8.48 -9.43 -9.89
N SER A 979 -7.47 -8.86 -9.21
CA SER A 979 -6.24 -9.58 -8.84
C SER A 979 -6.21 -9.89 -7.33
N GLY A 980 -5.71 -11.07 -6.98
CA GLY A 980 -5.60 -11.53 -5.59
C GLY A 980 -6.85 -12.30 -5.12
N ILE A 981 -7.74 -11.64 -4.37
CA ILE A 981 -8.92 -12.27 -3.73
C ILE A 981 -10.20 -11.77 -4.42
N GLN A 982 -11.06 -12.70 -4.85
CA GLN A 982 -12.37 -12.40 -5.41
C GLN A 982 -13.48 -13.08 -4.60
N PHE A 983 -14.51 -12.30 -4.23
CA PHE A 983 -15.72 -12.83 -3.57
C PHE A 983 -16.86 -12.97 -4.58
N ILE A 984 -17.35 -14.19 -4.78
CA ILE A 984 -18.47 -14.50 -5.68
C ILE A 984 -19.68 -14.87 -4.83
N ARG A 985 -20.73 -14.04 -4.88
CA ARG A 985 -21.99 -14.32 -4.19
C ARG A 985 -22.89 -15.19 -5.05
N THR A 986 -23.23 -16.39 -4.56
CA THR A 986 -24.17 -17.31 -5.22
C THR A 986 -25.53 -17.29 -4.52
N ASP A 987 -26.62 -17.20 -5.27
CA ASP A 987 -27.99 -17.28 -4.75
C ASP A 987 -28.41 -18.76 -4.54
N GLY A 988 -27.81 -19.40 -3.54
CA GLY A 988 -28.05 -20.81 -3.18
C GLY A 988 -28.85 -21.03 -1.90
N VAL A 989 -29.47 -22.21 -1.77
CA VAL A 989 -30.23 -22.63 -0.58
C VAL A 989 -29.49 -23.74 0.17
N TYR A 990 -29.26 -23.53 1.46
CA TYR A 990 -28.63 -24.51 2.34
C TYR A 990 -29.64 -25.56 2.84
N SER A 991 -29.47 -26.82 2.42
CA SER A 991 -30.38 -27.93 2.74
C SER A 991 -30.17 -28.53 4.14
N ARG A 992 -30.41 -27.71 5.17
CA ARG A 992 -30.11 -27.96 6.60
C ARG A 992 -30.59 -29.33 7.16
N GLY A 993 -31.80 -29.75 6.83
CA GLY A 993 -32.44 -30.96 7.39
C GLY A 993 -32.27 -32.24 6.57
N LYS A 994 -31.63 -32.16 5.40
CA LYS A 994 -31.46 -33.28 4.46
C LYS A 994 -29.99 -33.55 4.19
N SER A 995 -29.45 -33.01 3.10
CA SER A 995 -28.08 -33.26 2.66
C SER A 995 -27.05 -32.43 3.40
N LYS A 996 -27.42 -31.30 4.03
CA LYS A 996 -26.51 -30.30 4.61
C LYS A 996 -25.55 -29.72 3.56
N THR A 997 -26.07 -29.43 2.37
CA THR A 997 -25.28 -28.94 1.22
C THR A 997 -25.93 -27.73 0.56
N ASN A 998 -25.12 -27.00 -0.21
CA ASN A 998 -25.55 -25.93 -1.12
C ASN A 998 -25.21 -26.34 -2.57
N LYS A 999 -26.21 -26.85 -3.29
CA LYS A 999 -26.02 -27.35 -4.67
C LYS A 999 -25.77 -26.23 -5.69
N ALA A 1000 -26.35 -25.04 -5.48
CA ALA A 1000 -26.15 -23.92 -6.39
C ALA A 1000 -24.68 -23.47 -6.36
N GLU A 1001 -24.11 -23.38 -5.16
CA GLU A 1001 -22.68 -23.11 -4.97
C GLU A 1001 -21.81 -24.21 -5.57
N ALA A 1002 -22.16 -25.49 -5.41
CA ALA A 1002 -21.43 -26.59 -6.03
C ALA A 1002 -21.41 -26.50 -7.57
N ASN A 1003 -22.49 -26.04 -8.20
CA ASN A 1003 -22.53 -25.80 -9.65
C ASN A 1003 -21.67 -24.60 -10.05
N GLU A 1004 -21.67 -23.55 -9.24
CA GLU A 1004 -20.88 -22.34 -9.47
C GLU A 1004 -19.37 -22.63 -9.39
N VAL A 1005 -18.95 -23.46 -8.44
CA VAL A 1005 -17.57 -23.97 -8.35
C VAL A 1005 -17.15 -24.64 -9.67
N VAL A 1006 -18.01 -25.46 -10.27
CA VAL A 1006 -17.70 -26.10 -11.57
C VAL A 1006 -17.62 -25.08 -12.71
N ARG A 1007 -18.45 -24.03 -12.70
CA ARG A 1007 -18.36 -22.94 -13.68
C ARG A 1007 -16.99 -22.24 -13.59
N ILE A 1008 -16.58 -21.87 -12.37
CA ILE A 1008 -15.29 -21.21 -12.10
C ILE A 1008 -14.13 -22.09 -12.57
N ILE A 1009 -14.14 -23.38 -12.24
CA ILE A 1009 -13.09 -24.31 -12.68
C ILE A 1009 -12.96 -24.34 -14.20
N LYS A 1010 -14.08 -24.35 -14.94
CA LYS A 1010 -14.04 -24.36 -16.41
C LYS A 1010 -13.46 -23.09 -17.00
N GLU A 1011 -13.69 -21.94 -16.37
CA GLU A 1011 -13.12 -20.67 -16.78
C GLU A 1011 -11.61 -20.64 -16.50
N GLU A 1012 -11.20 -21.06 -15.30
CA GLU A 1012 -9.79 -21.05 -14.90
C GLU A 1012 -8.94 -22.12 -15.61
N LEU A 1013 -9.55 -23.21 -16.06
CA LEU A 1013 -8.86 -24.23 -16.87
C LEU A 1013 -8.32 -23.69 -18.21
N LEU A 1014 -8.77 -22.51 -18.65
CA LEU A 1014 -8.17 -21.80 -19.80
C LEU A 1014 -6.79 -21.21 -19.47
N ASN A 1015 -6.52 -20.95 -18.19
CA ASN A 1015 -5.30 -20.28 -17.71
C ASN A 1015 -4.34 -21.25 -17.02
N THR A 1016 -4.84 -22.12 -16.13
CA THR A 1016 -4.03 -23.06 -15.36
C THR A 1016 -4.82 -24.34 -15.07
N SER A 1017 -4.11 -25.48 -15.00
CA SER A 1017 -4.68 -26.74 -14.53
C SER A 1017 -4.45 -26.98 -13.03
N SER A 1018 -3.67 -26.12 -12.36
CA SER A 1018 -3.39 -26.21 -10.92
C SER A 1018 -4.49 -25.55 -10.09
N ILE A 1019 -5.58 -26.27 -9.85
CA ILE A 1019 -6.76 -25.77 -9.13
C ILE A 1019 -7.05 -26.60 -7.88
N GLY A 1020 -7.31 -25.96 -6.74
CA GLY A 1020 -7.69 -26.61 -5.49
C GLY A 1020 -9.07 -26.16 -5.04
N ILE A 1021 -9.98 -27.09 -4.77
CA ILE A 1021 -11.29 -26.79 -4.23
C ILE A 1021 -11.30 -27.18 -2.75
N VAL A 1022 -11.62 -26.20 -1.91
CA VAL A 1022 -11.69 -26.36 -0.47
C VAL A 1022 -13.13 -26.17 -0.03
N THR A 1023 -13.64 -27.13 0.75
CA THR A 1023 -14.99 -27.03 1.32
C THR A 1023 -14.93 -26.97 2.85
N LEU A 1024 -15.83 -26.22 3.46
CA LEU A 1024 -15.90 -26.14 4.93
C LEU A 1024 -16.59 -27.36 5.58
N SER A 1025 -17.17 -28.27 4.78
CA SER A 1025 -17.79 -29.49 5.31
C SER A 1025 -17.67 -30.67 4.36
N GLU A 1026 -17.61 -31.87 4.95
CA GLU A 1026 -17.55 -33.14 4.21
C GLU A 1026 -18.80 -33.38 3.34
N ALA A 1027 -19.97 -32.90 3.79
CA ALA A 1027 -21.19 -32.95 3.02
C ALA A 1027 -21.09 -32.09 1.74
N GLN A 1028 -20.56 -30.87 1.86
CA GLN A 1028 -20.35 -29.99 0.73
C GLN A 1028 -19.27 -30.52 -0.22
N ARG A 1029 -18.18 -31.11 0.32
CA ARG A 1029 -17.16 -31.82 -0.48
C ARG A 1029 -17.80 -32.86 -1.39
N SER A 1030 -18.63 -33.73 -0.79
CA SER A 1030 -19.33 -34.79 -1.50
C SER A 1030 -20.26 -34.24 -2.60
N ALA A 1031 -20.94 -33.12 -2.34
CA ALA A 1031 -21.79 -32.48 -3.34
C ALA A 1031 -21.00 -31.91 -4.51
N VAL A 1032 -19.87 -31.24 -4.25
CA VAL A 1032 -18.99 -30.72 -5.30
C VAL A 1032 -18.42 -31.86 -6.15
N GLU A 1033 -17.95 -32.94 -5.53
CA GLU A 1033 -17.47 -34.12 -6.26
C GLU A 1033 -18.57 -34.78 -7.09
N GLU A 1034 -19.78 -34.91 -6.57
CA GLU A 1034 -20.91 -35.47 -7.33
C GLU A 1034 -21.20 -34.61 -8.56
N THR A 1035 -21.20 -33.29 -8.41
CA THR A 1035 -21.37 -32.35 -9.52
C THR A 1035 -20.24 -32.49 -10.54
N LEU A 1036 -18.97 -32.46 -10.11
CA LEU A 1036 -17.80 -32.65 -10.99
C LEU A 1036 -17.86 -33.98 -11.76
N ASN A 1037 -18.21 -35.07 -11.08
CA ASN A 1037 -18.35 -36.39 -11.68
C ASN A 1037 -19.51 -36.47 -12.68
N SER A 1038 -20.58 -35.70 -12.47
CA SER A 1038 -21.69 -35.64 -13.43
C SER A 1038 -21.26 -34.98 -14.75
N TYR A 1039 -20.41 -33.96 -14.67
CA TYR A 1039 -19.88 -33.25 -15.84
C TYR A 1039 -18.78 -34.04 -16.55
N SER A 1040 -17.92 -34.75 -15.82
CA SER A 1040 -16.83 -35.55 -16.41
C SER A 1040 -17.33 -36.71 -17.28
N ARG A 1041 -18.59 -37.15 -17.11
CA ARG A 1041 -19.20 -38.19 -17.97
C ARG A 1041 -19.26 -37.80 -19.45
N ASN A 1042 -19.31 -36.50 -19.75
CA ASN A 1042 -19.47 -35.98 -21.10
C ASN A 1042 -18.19 -35.30 -21.62
N ASP A 1043 -17.12 -35.27 -20.84
CA ASP A 1043 -15.84 -34.61 -21.17
C ASP A 1043 -14.67 -35.47 -20.70
N SER A 1044 -14.06 -36.21 -21.65
CA SER A 1044 -12.97 -37.13 -21.36
C SER A 1044 -11.69 -36.42 -20.91
N VAL A 1045 -11.45 -35.19 -21.37
CA VAL A 1045 -10.25 -34.41 -21.00
C VAL A 1045 -10.41 -33.93 -19.55
N PHE A 1046 -11.59 -33.43 -19.20
CA PHE A 1046 -11.91 -33.04 -17.82
C PHE A 1046 -11.83 -34.23 -16.86
N ALA A 1047 -12.28 -35.42 -17.29
CA ALA A 1047 -12.16 -36.65 -16.51
C ALA A 1047 -10.70 -37.05 -16.26
N GLU A 1048 -9.81 -36.83 -17.23
CA GLU A 1048 -8.38 -37.13 -17.08
C GLU A 1048 -7.71 -36.18 -16.09
N LEU A 1049 -8.01 -34.87 -16.15
CA LEU A 1049 -7.50 -33.86 -15.21
C LEU A 1049 -7.96 -34.09 -13.76
N LEU A 1050 -9.20 -34.56 -13.56
CA LEU A 1050 -9.69 -34.95 -12.23
C LEU A 1050 -8.94 -36.18 -11.68
N ASN A 1051 -8.52 -37.09 -12.55
CA ASN A 1051 -7.79 -38.30 -12.16
C ASN A 1051 -6.27 -38.07 -12.00
N SER A 1052 -5.71 -37.04 -12.65
CA SER A 1052 -4.28 -36.71 -12.57
C SER A 1052 -3.88 -36.11 -11.21
N GLY A 1053 -4.85 -35.54 -10.47
CA GLY A 1053 -4.61 -34.84 -9.21
C GLY A 1053 -4.19 -33.37 -9.37
N GLU A 1054 -4.18 -32.86 -10.61
CA GLU A 1054 -4.00 -31.44 -10.88
C GLU A 1054 -5.15 -30.61 -10.31
N ILE A 1055 -6.35 -31.17 -10.30
CA ILE A 1055 -7.51 -30.66 -9.57
C ILE A 1055 -7.74 -31.52 -8.33
N PHE A 1056 -7.87 -30.91 -7.15
CA PHE A 1056 -8.33 -31.62 -5.95
C PHE A 1056 -9.62 -31.03 -5.38
N VAL A 1057 -10.39 -31.86 -4.69
CA VAL A 1057 -11.53 -31.43 -3.86
C VAL A 1057 -11.32 -31.99 -2.47
N LYS A 1058 -11.13 -31.12 -1.49
CA LYS A 1058 -10.87 -31.51 -0.11
C LYS A 1058 -11.71 -30.69 0.85
N ASN A 1059 -12.06 -31.26 1.99
CA ASN A 1059 -12.56 -30.49 3.12
C ASN A 1059 -11.38 -29.87 3.87
N LEU A 1060 -11.69 -28.86 4.67
CA LEU A 1060 -10.75 -28.07 5.46
C LEU A 1060 -9.77 -28.89 6.33
N GLU A 1061 -10.20 -30.02 6.88
CA GLU A 1061 -9.36 -30.89 7.72
C GLU A 1061 -8.22 -31.56 6.93
N ASN A 1062 -8.41 -31.78 5.63
CA ASN A 1062 -7.53 -32.62 4.79
C ASN A 1062 -6.67 -31.82 3.80
N VAL A 1063 -6.83 -30.49 3.74
CA VAL A 1063 -6.18 -29.62 2.76
C VAL A 1063 -4.86 -29.00 3.27
N GLN A 1064 -4.59 -29.10 4.57
CA GLN A 1064 -3.39 -28.50 5.14
C GLN A 1064 -2.10 -29.11 4.57
N GLY A 1065 -1.25 -28.24 4.01
CA GLY A 1065 0.00 -28.60 3.36
C GLY A 1065 -0.09 -28.64 1.83
N ASP A 1066 -1.30 -28.62 1.27
CA ASP A 1066 -1.50 -28.47 -0.18
C ASP A 1066 -1.34 -27.02 -0.63
N GLU A 1067 -0.92 -26.83 -1.87
CA GLU A 1067 -0.85 -25.54 -2.55
C GLU A 1067 -1.25 -25.68 -4.01
N LYS A 1068 -1.88 -24.63 -4.55
CA LYS A 1068 -2.30 -24.51 -5.95
C LYS A 1068 -2.22 -23.06 -6.38
N ASP A 1069 -1.99 -22.83 -7.67
CA ASP A 1069 -2.07 -21.50 -8.28
C ASP A 1069 -3.43 -20.82 -8.03
N VAL A 1070 -4.53 -21.59 -8.10
CA VAL A 1070 -5.88 -21.11 -7.83
C VAL A 1070 -6.53 -21.97 -6.75
N ILE A 1071 -7.05 -21.31 -5.70
CA ILE A 1071 -7.86 -21.93 -4.65
C ILE A 1071 -9.28 -21.40 -4.74
N VAL A 1072 -10.25 -22.32 -4.83
CA VAL A 1072 -11.69 -22.02 -4.79
C VAL A 1072 -12.24 -22.48 -3.45
N LEU A 1073 -12.62 -21.54 -2.60
CA LEU A 1073 -13.25 -21.81 -1.32
C LEU A 1073 -14.78 -21.89 -1.45
N SER A 1074 -15.37 -23.06 -1.21
CA SER A 1074 -16.81 -23.25 -1.08
C SER A 1074 -17.20 -23.35 0.40
N THR A 1075 -17.87 -22.32 0.89
CA THR A 1075 -18.38 -22.29 2.27
C THR A 1075 -19.49 -23.32 2.48
N GLY A 1076 -20.36 -23.54 1.49
CA GLY A 1076 -21.53 -24.42 1.58
C GLY A 1076 -22.63 -23.93 2.53
N TYR A 1077 -22.38 -22.89 3.34
CA TYR A 1077 -23.32 -22.34 4.31
C TYR A 1077 -24.11 -21.18 3.70
N GLY A 1078 -25.39 -21.08 4.04
CA GLY A 1078 -26.26 -20.05 3.48
C GLY A 1078 -27.63 -20.02 4.11
N ARG A 1079 -28.54 -19.24 3.53
CA ARG A 1079 -29.94 -19.20 3.95
C ARG A 1079 -30.59 -20.56 3.66
N ASP A 1080 -31.36 -21.07 4.62
CA ASP A 1080 -32.16 -22.29 4.42
C ASP A 1080 -33.41 -22.01 3.55
N GLU A 1081 -34.21 -23.05 3.29
CA GLU A 1081 -35.45 -22.97 2.49
C GLU A 1081 -36.45 -21.92 3.05
N ASN A 1082 -36.32 -21.51 4.32
CA ASN A 1082 -37.17 -20.52 4.98
C ASN A 1082 -36.48 -19.15 5.12
N GLY A 1083 -35.32 -18.95 4.48
CA GLY A 1083 -34.56 -17.69 4.52
C GLY A 1083 -33.75 -17.47 5.81
N ARG A 1084 -33.64 -18.46 6.70
CA ARG A 1084 -32.93 -18.33 7.99
C ARG A 1084 -31.46 -18.70 7.85
N ILE A 1085 -30.59 -17.97 8.57
CA ILE A 1085 -29.16 -18.27 8.70
C ILE A 1085 -28.91 -18.78 10.13
N THR A 1086 -28.19 -19.89 10.26
CA THR A 1086 -27.70 -20.37 11.56
C THR A 1086 -26.25 -19.99 11.75
N MET A 1087 -25.92 -19.43 12.92
CA MET A 1087 -24.55 -19.04 13.31
C MET A 1087 -23.67 -20.23 13.73
N ASN A 1088 -23.83 -21.38 13.05
CA ASN A 1088 -23.06 -22.59 13.31
C ASN A 1088 -22.37 -23.02 12.01
N PHE A 1089 -21.13 -22.57 11.84
CA PHE A 1089 -20.27 -22.80 10.68
C PHE A 1089 -19.29 -23.97 10.91
N GLY A 1090 -19.68 -24.95 11.72
CA GLY A 1090 -18.89 -26.16 11.95
C GLY A 1090 -17.57 -25.87 12.69
N PRO A 1091 -16.43 -26.40 12.21
CA PRO A 1091 -15.12 -26.26 12.88
C PRO A 1091 -14.66 -24.81 13.15
N ILE A 1092 -15.18 -23.83 12.42
CA ILE A 1092 -14.84 -22.41 12.63
C ILE A 1092 -15.39 -21.89 13.97
N ASN A 1093 -16.52 -22.43 14.45
CA ASN A 1093 -17.17 -21.98 15.68
C ASN A 1093 -16.64 -22.65 16.96
N THR A 1094 -15.71 -23.60 16.85
CA THR A 1094 -15.12 -24.32 17.99
C THR A 1094 -13.82 -23.65 18.46
N THR A 1095 -13.36 -23.93 19.68
CA THR A 1095 -12.05 -23.49 20.18
C THR A 1095 -10.94 -23.96 19.23
N GLY A 1096 -10.04 -23.07 18.79
CA GLY A 1096 -9.06 -23.33 17.74
C GLY A 1096 -9.58 -23.10 16.31
N GLY A 1097 -10.84 -22.66 16.15
CA GLY A 1097 -11.44 -22.27 14.88
C GLY A 1097 -10.84 -21.00 14.27
N GLU A 1098 -10.10 -20.22 15.04
CA GLU A 1098 -9.26 -19.12 14.56
C GLU A 1098 -8.09 -19.62 13.69
N ASN A 1099 -7.51 -20.79 13.99
CA ASN A 1099 -6.43 -21.38 13.18
C ASN A 1099 -6.96 -21.88 11.82
N VAL A 1100 -8.25 -22.23 11.77
CA VAL A 1100 -8.95 -22.49 10.51
C VAL A 1100 -9.01 -21.23 9.65
N LEU A 1101 -9.37 -20.09 10.24
CA LEU A 1101 -9.42 -18.80 9.55
C LEU A 1101 -8.05 -18.30 9.11
N MET A 1102 -6.98 -18.67 9.83
CA MET A 1102 -5.60 -18.37 9.43
C MET A 1102 -5.21 -19.11 8.14
N TRP A 1103 -5.63 -20.37 8.05
CA TRP A 1103 -5.33 -21.24 6.90
C TRP A 1103 -6.04 -20.80 5.63
N LEU A 1104 -7.32 -20.40 5.76
CA LEU A 1104 -8.16 -19.87 4.68
C LEU A 1104 -7.62 -18.55 4.14
#